data_AF-A0A4U0XVD4-F1
#
_entry.id   AF-A0A4U0XVD4-F1
#
_cell.length_a   1.000
_cell.length_b   1.000
_cell.length_c   1.000
_cell.angle_alpha   90.00
_cell.angle_beta   90.00
_cell.angle_gamma   90.00
#
_symmetry.space_group_name_H-M   'P 1'
#
loop_
_entity.id
_entity.type
_entity.pdbx_description
1 polymer ?
#
loop_
_entity_poly.entity_id
_entity_poly.type
_entity_poly.pdbx_seq_one_letter_code
_entity_poly.pdbx_strand_id
1 'polypeptide(L)'
;MLSLIQQLFDRLRASTSATQRWLGTIQKVRENKRKASTPAGQDTDQEATTLQRCLHDQSVFIKWYIRFLKHELRPTSPYQRHITALKTLTILIKSGLDPTVSREHYSKSAQGEVKYILDRPVLYSTEDSGQQLPLLDKHNLIHQVVSCLERLWLSVKDVLCDDAPEGHVPDDFDEEDEITTKDISSYCWRAVKEASLVARAIVIHIPPRDVFMDSTNQTPYLDRLGRLAFTQLAELRHRGAFSTAAQTFAVCCVRCEATKDPLFRTLLDEWYKLLAKTTRASSPSMVRMYRTLAETANDHSVKFAAQEGLVCLVPGSDARLVFPEGVQLSTASYFEATSSSPSIVEGSLKLQGLFFDSELRQSGEWTPRLVEKLSLLVRTLCVAVKDEKPFDTRYAAVKSLNGFQHTWQLKSSHHHLMPPLLDLYLVVYDALNDDDDEIRETAAKSATRILASETKGSNSRDVVPLVASQKLLAFLTTSYRSSPKFCTYAVSRLTAGNVTADARIQHVDTVLVQAKKEDTALFAEEKRNLYIDEVREARIWSRVLKELSVKALPKPLVAKFAQWVSQGIATLTEAAQAEVDGALGWTSKPEVFALGMRVVYGADVLLDWTLRSKKVPVRGSELRRALREFADVGSGAGLHEMWLDQAEKTLALSVVRRLRIVYSVVSTVMEKVV
;
A
#
# COMPACT_ATOMS: atom_id res chain seq x y z
N MET A 1 -5.42 -16.78 1.40
CA MET A 1 -5.68 -18.24 1.39
C MET A 1 -6.54 -18.69 0.19
N LEU A 2 -7.79 -18.24 0.03
CA LEU A 2 -8.69 -18.69 -1.07
C LEU A 2 -8.15 -18.38 -2.48
N SER A 3 -7.43 -17.27 -2.67
CA SER A 3 -6.74 -16.94 -3.92
C SER A 3 -5.63 -17.94 -4.26
N LEU A 4 -4.86 -18.37 -3.27
CA LEU A 4 -3.84 -19.41 -3.42
C LEU A 4 -4.47 -20.76 -3.72
N ILE A 5 -5.65 -21.06 -3.16
CA ILE A 5 -6.42 -22.28 -3.45
C ILE A 5 -6.95 -22.26 -4.89
N GLN A 6 -7.47 -21.13 -5.37
CA GLN A 6 -7.87 -20.95 -6.78
C GLN A 6 -6.67 -21.17 -7.72
N GLN A 7 -5.53 -20.53 -7.43
CA GLN A 7 -4.30 -20.71 -8.20
C GLN A 7 -3.79 -22.15 -8.16
N LEU A 8 -3.90 -22.83 -7.02
CA LEU A 8 -3.55 -24.24 -6.87
C LEU A 8 -4.39 -25.11 -7.81
N PHE A 9 -5.72 -24.95 -7.84
CA PHE A 9 -6.58 -25.75 -8.70
C PHE A 9 -6.47 -25.40 -10.18
N ASP A 10 -6.22 -24.13 -10.52
CA ASP A 10 -5.92 -23.73 -11.90
C ASP A 10 -4.62 -24.36 -12.40
N ARG A 11 -3.58 -24.39 -11.55
CA ARG A 11 -2.30 -25.07 -11.84
C ARG A 11 -2.44 -26.59 -11.87
N LEU A 12 -3.22 -27.17 -10.97
CA LEU A 12 -3.46 -28.61 -10.91
C LEU A 12 -4.21 -29.08 -12.17
N ARG A 13 -5.23 -28.33 -12.62
CA ARG A 13 -5.90 -28.56 -13.92
C ARG A 13 -4.94 -28.50 -15.10
N ALA A 14 -4.10 -27.46 -15.15
CA ALA A 14 -3.11 -27.30 -16.23
C ALA A 14 -2.08 -28.44 -16.22
N SER A 15 -1.58 -28.80 -15.03
CA SER A 15 -0.62 -29.89 -14.83
C SER A 15 -1.21 -31.24 -15.22
N THR A 16 -2.40 -31.60 -14.72
CA THR A 16 -3.08 -32.87 -15.09
C THR A 16 -3.32 -32.97 -16.59
N SER A 17 -3.77 -31.87 -17.22
CA SER A 17 -3.96 -31.81 -18.67
C SER A 17 -2.65 -31.96 -19.44
N ALA A 18 -1.51 -31.51 -18.89
CA ALA A 18 -0.20 -31.70 -19.48
C ALA A 18 0.27 -33.15 -19.29
N THR A 19 0.28 -33.67 -18.07
CA THR A 19 0.71 -35.04 -17.73
C THR A 19 -0.07 -36.09 -18.53
N GLN A 20 -1.37 -35.90 -18.74
CA GLN A 20 -2.21 -36.80 -19.53
C GLN A 20 -1.88 -36.75 -21.04
N ARG A 21 -1.54 -35.57 -21.58
CA ARG A 21 -1.06 -35.41 -22.96
C ARG A 21 0.30 -36.06 -23.17
N TRP A 22 1.22 -35.88 -22.23
CA TRP A 22 2.55 -36.49 -22.26
C TRP A 22 2.49 -38.01 -22.16
N LEU A 23 1.65 -38.55 -21.26
CA LEU A 23 1.43 -39.99 -21.15
C LEU A 23 0.86 -40.57 -22.45
N GLY A 24 -0.12 -39.90 -23.08
CA GLY A 24 -0.66 -40.31 -24.37
C GLY A 24 0.38 -40.29 -25.49
N THR A 25 1.38 -39.40 -25.41
CA THR A 25 2.50 -39.35 -26.36
C THR A 25 3.44 -40.54 -26.19
N ILE A 26 3.81 -40.89 -24.96
CA ILE A 26 4.66 -42.06 -24.67
C ILE A 26 3.94 -43.37 -25.07
N GLN A 27 2.63 -43.46 -24.83
CA GLN A 27 1.82 -44.62 -25.25
C GLN A 27 1.81 -44.80 -26.78
N LYS A 28 1.68 -43.71 -27.54
CA LYS A 28 1.77 -43.75 -29.02
C LYS A 28 3.16 -44.15 -29.51
N VAL A 29 4.23 -43.66 -28.88
CA VAL A 29 5.61 -44.07 -29.19
C VAL A 29 5.81 -45.58 -28.93
N ARG A 30 5.23 -46.08 -27.83
CA ARG A 30 5.25 -47.50 -27.48
C ARG A 30 4.51 -48.37 -28.50
N GLU A 31 3.34 -47.95 -28.96
CA GLU A 31 2.59 -48.62 -30.02
C GLU A 31 3.33 -48.65 -31.36
N ASN A 32 3.99 -47.55 -31.73
CA ASN A 32 4.78 -47.48 -32.97
C ASN A 32 6.03 -48.38 -32.93
N LYS A 33 6.74 -48.45 -31.80
CA LYS A 33 7.90 -49.37 -31.63
C LYS A 33 7.47 -50.83 -31.63
N ARG A 34 6.30 -51.14 -31.06
CA ARG A 34 5.71 -52.48 -31.05
C ARG A 34 5.29 -52.95 -32.44
N LYS A 35 4.81 -52.05 -33.30
CA LYS A 35 4.52 -52.31 -34.73
C LYS A 35 5.79 -52.51 -35.57
N ALA A 36 6.94 -51.98 -35.13
CA ALA A 36 8.24 -52.09 -35.80
C ALA A 36 9.14 -53.24 -35.26
N SER A 37 8.58 -54.18 -34.48
CA SER A 37 9.29 -55.35 -33.92
C SER A 37 10.58 -55.03 -33.15
N THR A 38 10.70 -53.81 -32.61
CA THR A 38 11.89 -53.33 -31.88
C THR A 38 11.54 -53.14 -30.40
N PRO A 39 12.36 -53.64 -29.44
CA PRO A 39 12.03 -53.51 -28.03
C PRO A 39 12.01 -52.04 -27.57
N ALA A 40 10.98 -51.67 -26.80
CA ALA A 40 10.95 -50.38 -26.11
C ALA A 40 12.04 -50.37 -25.02
N GLY A 41 12.78 -49.26 -24.91
CA GLY A 41 13.83 -49.13 -23.90
C GLY A 41 13.25 -49.06 -22.48
N GLN A 42 13.98 -49.58 -21.50
CA GLN A 42 13.59 -49.58 -20.08
C GLN A 42 13.24 -48.16 -19.56
N ASP A 43 13.92 -47.12 -20.06
CA ASP A 43 13.65 -45.72 -19.71
C ASP A 43 12.23 -45.26 -20.08
N THR A 44 11.73 -45.62 -21.26
CA THR A 44 10.37 -45.23 -21.70
C THR A 44 9.26 -45.88 -20.87
N ASP A 45 9.48 -47.11 -20.40
CA ASP A 45 8.53 -47.80 -19.54
C ASP A 45 8.57 -47.21 -18.11
N GLN A 46 9.74 -46.78 -17.64
CA GLN A 46 9.90 -46.13 -16.34
C GLN A 46 9.29 -44.71 -16.33
N GLU A 47 9.43 -43.95 -17.42
CA GLU A 47 8.81 -42.63 -17.58
C GLU A 47 7.28 -42.70 -17.67
N ALA A 48 6.73 -43.66 -18.44
CA ALA A 48 5.28 -43.91 -18.48
C ALA A 48 4.72 -44.28 -17.10
N THR A 49 5.42 -45.13 -16.37
CA THR A 49 5.04 -45.54 -15.00
C THR A 49 5.05 -44.35 -14.05
N THR A 50 6.03 -43.45 -14.20
CA THR A 50 6.16 -42.24 -13.38
C THR A 50 5.01 -41.25 -13.65
N LEU A 51 4.65 -41.02 -14.93
CA LEU A 51 3.52 -40.15 -15.29
C LEU A 51 2.18 -40.74 -14.86
N GLN A 52 1.99 -42.06 -14.95
CA GLN A 52 0.81 -42.75 -14.44
C GLN A 52 0.69 -42.61 -12.92
N ARG A 53 1.81 -42.74 -12.19
CA ARG A 53 1.86 -42.51 -10.75
C ARG A 53 1.51 -41.06 -10.41
N CYS A 54 2.03 -40.08 -11.16
CA CYS A 54 1.70 -38.67 -10.96
C CYS A 54 0.19 -38.38 -11.16
N LEU A 55 -0.45 -38.93 -12.19
CA LEU A 55 -1.90 -38.82 -12.40
C LEU A 55 -2.70 -39.51 -11.28
N HIS A 56 -2.21 -40.66 -10.81
CA HIS A 56 -2.81 -41.37 -9.68
C HIS A 56 -2.74 -40.50 -8.41
N ASP A 57 -1.58 -39.93 -8.09
CA ASP A 57 -1.37 -39.09 -6.91
C ASP A 57 -2.22 -37.82 -6.98
N GLN A 58 -2.36 -37.19 -8.15
CA GLN A 58 -3.25 -36.05 -8.37
C GLN A 58 -4.73 -36.43 -8.11
N SER A 59 -5.18 -37.59 -8.60
CA SER A 59 -6.54 -38.09 -8.35
C SER A 59 -6.78 -38.40 -6.86
N VAL A 60 -5.80 -39.02 -6.21
CA VAL A 60 -5.84 -39.32 -4.78
C VAL A 60 -5.90 -38.03 -3.96
N PHE A 61 -5.11 -37.01 -4.32
CA PHE A 61 -5.12 -35.71 -3.68
C PHE A 61 -6.48 -35.03 -3.81
N ILE A 62 -7.08 -34.94 -5.00
CA ILE A 62 -8.40 -34.33 -5.19
C ILE A 62 -9.47 -35.06 -4.36
N LYS A 63 -9.47 -36.40 -4.37
CA LYS A 63 -10.41 -37.20 -3.58
C LYS A 63 -10.22 -36.98 -2.07
N TRP A 64 -8.97 -36.93 -1.61
CA TRP A 64 -8.64 -36.60 -0.23
C TRP A 64 -9.11 -35.20 0.14
N TYR A 65 -8.85 -34.21 -0.72
CA TYR A 65 -9.19 -32.81 -0.47
C TYR A 65 -10.71 -32.61 -0.39
N ILE A 66 -11.49 -33.26 -1.26
CA ILE A 66 -12.96 -33.24 -1.17
C ILE A 66 -13.46 -33.87 0.15
N ARG A 67 -12.85 -34.99 0.59
CA ARG A 67 -13.17 -35.60 1.89
C ARG A 67 -12.80 -34.70 3.06
N PHE A 68 -11.67 -33.99 2.97
CA PHE A 68 -11.24 -33.00 3.95
C PHE A 68 -12.25 -31.85 4.02
N LEU A 69 -12.65 -31.26 2.89
CA LEU A 69 -13.68 -30.21 2.87
C LEU A 69 -15.01 -30.68 3.44
N LYS A 70 -15.41 -31.94 3.17
CA LYS A 70 -16.60 -32.55 3.79
C LYS A 70 -16.46 -32.69 5.31
N HIS A 71 -15.25 -32.96 5.82
CA HIS A 71 -14.98 -33.02 7.26
C HIS A 71 -15.07 -31.62 7.90
N GLU A 72 -14.58 -30.59 7.21
CA GLU A 72 -14.67 -29.21 7.70
C GLU A 72 -16.11 -28.69 7.76
N LEU A 73 -17.07 -29.32 7.06
CA LEU A 73 -18.51 -29.00 7.06
C LEU A 73 -19.33 -29.67 8.17
N ARG A 74 -18.70 -30.36 9.13
CA ARG A 74 -19.42 -30.97 10.26
C ARG A 74 -20.04 -29.90 11.16
N PRO A 75 -21.26 -30.09 11.70
CA PRO A 75 -21.92 -29.09 12.55
C PRO A 75 -21.09 -28.61 13.75
N THR A 76 -20.14 -29.42 14.21
CA THR A 76 -19.25 -29.13 15.34
C THR A 76 -18.00 -28.32 14.97
N SER A 77 -17.73 -28.08 13.67
CA SER A 77 -16.59 -27.28 13.24
C SER A 77 -16.86 -25.77 13.43
N PRO A 78 -15.83 -24.96 13.73
CA PRO A 78 -15.96 -23.50 13.77
C PRO A 78 -16.53 -22.90 12.47
N TYR A 79 -17.34 -21.84 12.59
CA TYR A 79 -17.96 -21.13 11.46
C TYR A 79 -16.94 -20.75 10.35
N GLN A 80 -15.74 -20.32 10.74
CA GLN A 80 -14.67 -19.95 9.80
C GLN A 80 -14.24 -21.11 8.90
N ARG A 81 -14.29 -22.34 9.41
CA ARG A 81 -13.99 -23.56 8.65
C ARG A 81 -15.15 -23.92 7.72
N HIS A 82 -16.41 -23.76 8.17
CA HIS A 82 -17.58 -23.93 7.30
C HIS A 82 -17.55 -23.01 6.09
N ILE A 83 -17.39 -21.70 6.33
CA ILE A 83 -17.43 -20.70 5.26
C ILE A 83 -16.25 -20.88 4.29
N THR A 84 -15.08 -21.24 4.79
CA THR A 84 -13.89 -21.50 3.98
C THR A 84 -14.06 -22.78 3.15
N ALA A 85 -14.64 -23.83 3.72
CA ALA A 85 -14.91 -25.08 3.01
C ALA A 85 -15.95 -24.89 1.89
N LEU A 86 -17.04 -24.16 2.14
CA LEU A 86 -18.07 -23.84 1.12
C LEU A 86 -17.51 -22.97 -0.01
N LYS A 87 -16.71 -21.94 0.32
CA LYS A 87 -16.05 -21.10 -0.69
C LYS A 87 -15.05 -21.89 -1.53
N THR A 88 -14.33 -22.83 -0.90
CA THR A 88 -13.38 -23.71 -1.59
C THR A 88 -14.08 -24.73 -2.50
N LEU A 89 -15.22 -25.28 -2.08
CA LEU A 89 -16.06 -26.13 -2.94
C LEU A 89 -16.59 -25.37 -4.15
N THR A 90 -16.97 -24.10 -3.97
CA THR A 90 -17.38 -23.22 -5.08
C THR A 90 -16.24 -23.03 -6.08
N ILE A 91 -15.01 -22.82 -5.61
CA ILE A 91 -13.81 -22.73 -6.44
C ILE A 91 -13.59 -24.02 -7.24
N LEU A 92 -13.69 -25.18 -6.57
CA LEU A 92 -13.54 -26.50 -7.20
C LEU A 92 -14.57 -26.73 -8.32
N ILE A 93 -15.84 -26.44 -8.08
CA ILE A 93 -16.92 -26.58 -9.06
C ILE A 93 -16.69 -25.68 -10.28
N LYS A 94 -16.22 -24.45 -10.06
CA LYS A 94 -15.99 -23.46 -11.12
C LYS A 94 -14.64 -23.61 -11.83
N SER A 95 -13.76 -24.49 -11.36
CA SER A 95 -12.41 -24.68 -11.90
C SER A 95 -12.37 -25.40 -13.25
N GLY A 96 -13.45 -26.12 -13.62
CA GLY A 96 -13.50 -26.96 -14.82
C GLY A 96 -12.79 -28.31 -14.68
N LEU A 97 -12.53 -28.77 -13.43
CA LEU A 97 -12.04 -30.13 -13.13
C LEU A 97 -13.14 -31.20 -13.21
N ASP A 98 -14.41 -30.79 -13.05
CA ASP A 98 -15.58 -31.65 -13.25
C ASP A 98 -16.17 -31.41 -14.64
N PRO A 99 -16.08 -32.37 -15.57
CA PRO A 99 -16.60 -32.21 -16.93
C PRO A 99 -18.13 -32.21 -16.99
N THR A 100 -18.82 -32.57 -15.91
CA THR A 100 -20.30 -32.58 -15.86
C THR A 100 -20.88 -31.18 -15.61
N VAL A 101 -20.06 -30.22 -15.17
CA VAL A 101 -20.46 -28.83 -14.96
C VAL A 101 -20.37 -28.08 -16.29
N SER A 102 -21.46 -27.41 -16.69
CA SER A 102 -21.52 -26.62 -17.91
C SER A 102 -20.46 -25.51 -17.92
N ARG A 103 -19.84 -25.29 -19.10
CA ARG A 103 -18.76 -24.31 -19.29
C ARG A 103 -19.16 -22.87 -18.97
N GLU A 104 -20.45 -22.56 -19.04
CA GLU A 104 -21.00 -21.24 -18.69
C GLU A 104 -20.90 -20.92 -17.18
N HIS A 105 -20.71 -21.95 -16.35
CA HIS A 105 -20.56 -21.81 -14.90
C HIS A 105 -19.11 -21.82 -14.43
N TYR A 106 -18.16 -21.96 -15.35
CA TYR A 106 -16.73 -21.88 -15.03
C TYR A 106 -16.34 -20.45 -14.62
N SER A 107 -15.28 -20.31 -13.83
CA SER A 107 -14.73 -18.99 -13.51
C SER A 107 -14.23 -18.29 -14.78
N LYS A 108 -14.12 -16.95 -14.79
CA LYS A 108 -13.56 -16.21 -15.94
C LYS A 108 -12.14 -16.68 -16.32
N SER A 109 -11.33 -17.10 -15.34
CA SER A 109 -10.01 -17.74 -15.55
C SER A 109 -10.12 -19.15 -16.16
N ALA A 110 -11.23 -19.85 -15.91
CA ALA A 110 -11.55 -21.14 -16.53
C ALA A 110 -12.33 -21.01 -17.85
N GLN A 111 -12.90 -19.83 -18.17
CA GLN A 111 -13.66 -19.53 -19.40
C GLN A 111 -12.82 -18.89 -20.52
N GLY A 112 -11.87 -18.00 -20.20
CA GLY A 112 -10.92 -17.40 -21.14
C GLY A 112 -11.51 -16.66 -22.36
N GLU A 113 -11.69 -15.33 -22.24
CA GLU A 113 -11.85 -14.30 -23.30
C GLU A 113 -13.21 -14.13 -24.04
N VAL A 114 -13.50 -12.87 -24.45
CA VAL A 114 -14.55 -12.52 -25.43
C VAL A 114 -14.12 -13.08 -26.77
N LYS A 115 -14.90 -14.00 -27.35
CA LYS A 115 -14.53 -14.67 -28.60
C LYS A 115 -15.15 -13.99 -29.81
N TYR A 116 -14.32 -13.30 -30.59
CA TYR A 116 -14.62 -12.90 -31.95
C TYR A 116 -14.69 -14.15 -32.85
N ILE A 117 -15.40 -14.06 -33.98
CA ILE A 117 -15.33 -15.11 -35.02
C ILE A 117 -13.85 -15.31 -35.45
N LEU A 118 -13.08 -14.22 -35.43
CA LEU A 118 -11.64 -14.13 -35.62
C LEU A 118 -10.78 -14.79 -34.51
N ASP A 119 -11.37 -15.27 -33.42
CA ASP A 119 -10.67 -16.08 -32.39
C ASP A 119 -10.76 -17.59 -32.68
N ARG A 120 -11.37 -17.98 -33.81
CA ARG A 120 -11.44 -19.38 -34.23
C ARG A 120 -10.16 -19.78 -34.97
N PRO A 121 -9.38 -20.76 -34.48
CA PRO A 121 -8.12 -21.18 -35.13
C PRO A 121 -8.30 -21.66 -36.58
N VAL A 122 -9.51 -22.12 -36.93
CA VAL A 122 -9.88 -22.58 -38.28
C VAL A 122 -9.75 -21.49 -39.35
N LEU A 123 -9.81 -20.21 -38.97
CA LEU A 123 -9.62 -19.08 -39.90
C LEU A 123 -8.16 -18.84 -40.27
N TYR A 124 -7.23 -19.37 -39.47
CA TYR A 124 -5.78 -19.22 -39.68
C TYR A 124 -5.10 -20.55 -40.01
N SER A 125 -5.88 -21.62 -40.23
CA SER A 125 -5.37 -22.94 -40.62
C SER A 125 -4.98 -22.99 -42.10
N THR A 126 -3.90 -23.72 -42.40
CA THR A 126 -3.35 -23.94 -43.75
C THR A 126 -3.94 -25.17 -44.45
N GLU A 127 -4.82 -25.91 -43.79
CA GLU A 127 -5.37 -27.18 -44.28
C GLU A 127 -6.72 -26.94 -44.96
N ASP A 128 -6.85 -27.41 -46.20
CA ASP A 128 -8.08 -27.29 -46.99
C ASP A 128 -8.92 -28.56 -46.81
N SER A 129 -9.93 -28.49 -45.96
CA SER A 129 -10.87 -29.59 -45.74
C SER A 129 -12.23 -29.14 -46.25
N GLY A 130 -12.78 -29.89 -47.22
CA GLY A 130 -13.83 -29.49 -48.18
C GLY A 130 -15.21 -29.05 -47.65
N GLN A 131 -15.30 -28.61 -46.39
CA GLN A 131 -16.43 -27.85 -45.82
C GLN A 131 -15.98 -26.48 -45.23
N GLN A 132 -14.74 -26.04 -45.47
CA GLN A 132 -14.17 -24.78 -44.98
C GLN A 132 -13.96 -23.75 -46.11
N LEU A 133 -13.87 -22.46 -45.73
CA LEU A 133 -13.52 -21.36 -46.65
C LEU A 133 -12.15 -21.61 -47.29
N PRO A 134 -11.97 -21.44 -48.62
CA PRO A 134 -10.66 -21.58 -49.28
C PRO A 134 -9.56 -20.71 -48.66
N LEU A 135 -8.30 -21.17 -48.71
CA LEU A 135 -7.15 -20.44 -48.14
C LEU A 135 -6.97 -19.03 -48.73
N LEU A 136 -7.21 -18.88 -50.03
CA LEU A 136 -7.18 -17.59 -50.71
C LEU A 136 -8.23 -16.64 -50.13
N ASP A 137 -9.42 -17.14 -49.80
CA ASP A 137 -10.51 -16.35 -49.21
C ASP A 137 -10.22 -15.99 -47.75
N LYS A 138 -9.61 -16.89 -46.97
CA LYS A 138 -9.11 -16.59 -45.61
C LYS A 138 -8.04 -15.49 -45.63
N HIS A 139 -7.11 -15.57 -46.59
CA HIS A 139 -6.06 -14.58 -46.78
C HIS A 139 -6.63 -13.22 -47.18
N ASN A 140 -7.50 -13.19 -48.18
CA ASN A 140 -8.20 -11.99 -48.62
C ASN A 140 -9.00 -11.36 -47.49
N LEU A 141 -9.67 -12.17 -46.67
CA LEU A 141 -10.42 -11.70 -45.50
C LEU A 141 -9.50 -11.01 -44.48
N ILE A 142 -8.38 -11.63 -44.08
CA ILE A 142 -7.44 -11.03 -43.13
C ILE A 142 -6.83 -9.75 -43.71
N HIS A 143 -6.42 -9.77 -44.99
CA HIS A 143 -5.89 -8.60 -45.67
C HIS A 143 -6.89 -7.44 -45.67
N GLN A 144 -8.16 -7.72 -46.01
CA GLN A 144 -9.23 -6.73 -46.00
C GLN A 144 -9.47 -6.19 -44.60
N VAL A 145 -9.52 -7.05 -43.58
CA VAL A 145 -9.71 -6.63 -42.19
C VAL A 145 -8.55 -5.73 -41.74
N VAL A 146 -7.29 -6.14 -41.91
CA VAL A 146 -6.12 -5.33 -41.51
C VAL A 146 -6.11 -3.98 -42.24
N SER A 147 -6.37 -3.98 -43.53
CA SER A 147 -6.44 -2.74 -44.33
C SER A 147 -7.63 -1.86 -43.93
N CYS A 148 -8.73 -2.45 -43.44
CA CYS A 148 -9.82 -1.70 -42.82
C CYS A 148 -9.40 -1.09 -41.48
N LEU A 149 -8.64 -1.79 -40.64
CA LEU A 149 -8.15 -1.27 -39.36
C LEU A 149 -7.20 -0.07 -39.54
N GLU A 150 -6.31 -0.14 -40.53
CA GLU A 150 -5.38 0.95 -40.86
C GLU A 150 -6.11 2.16 -41.46
N ARG A 151 -7.05 1.94 -42.39
CA ARG A 151 -7.88 3.02 -42.93
C ARG A 151 -8.75 3.64 -41.86
N LEU A 152 -9.34 2.83 -40.97
CA LEU A 152 -10.09 3.30 -39.82
C LEU A 152 -9.22 4.20 -38.96
N TRP A 153 -7.97 3.82 -38.68
CA TRP A 153 -7.05 4.69 -37.95
C TRP A 153 -6.80 6.01 -38.67
N LEU A 154 -6.52 6.00 -39.97
CA LEU A 154 -6.31 7.23 -40.75
C LEU A 154 -7.54 8.14 -40.73
N SER A 155 -8.74 7.57 -40.87
CA SER A 155 -10.01 8.31 -40.86
C SER A 155 -10.37 8.92 -39.50
N VAL A 156 -9.83 8.40 -38.40
CA VAL A 156 -10.14 8.87 -37.04
C VAL A 156 -8.94 9.54 -36.37
N LYS A 157 -7.76 9.52 -36.99
CA LYS A 157 -6.50 10.00 -36.41
C LYS A 157 -6.60 11.47 -36.07
N ASP A 158 -7.06 12.29 -37.01
CA ASP A 158 -7.12 13.74 -36.84
C ASP A 158 -8.07 14.09 -35.68
N VAL A 159 -9.20 13.37 -35.57
CA VAL A 159 -10.15 13.51 -34.46
C VAL A 159 -9.57 13.07 -33.10
N LEU A 160 -8.81 11.96 -33.03
CA LEU A 160 -8.38 11.34 -31.75
C LEU A 160 -6.97 11.71 -31.28
N CYS A 161 -6.18 12.33 -32.14
CA CYS A 161 -4.81 12.81 -31.84
C CYS A 161 -4.75 14.31 -31.57
N ASP A 162 -5.82 15.05 -31.85
CA ASP A 162 -5.98 16.42 -31.39
C ASP A 162 -5.87 16.50 -29.86
N ASP A 163 -5.28 17.58 -29.33
CA ASP A 163 -5.13 17.77 -27.88
C ASP A 163 -6.49 17.95 -27.17
N ALA A 164 -7.57 18.23 -27.93
CA ALA A 164 -8.97 18.34 -27.51
C ALA A 164 -9.93 17.55 -28.46
N PRO A 165 -9.90 16.20 -28.42
CA PRO A 165 -10.57 15.34 -29.41
C PRO A 165 -12.12 15.35 -29.37
N GLU A 166 -12.73 16.12 -28.46
CA GLU A 166 -14.19 16.23 -28.28
C GLU A 166 -14.81 17.40 -29.06
N GLY A 167 -13.99 18.28 -29.67
CA GLY A 167 -14.42 19.51 -30.37
C GLY A 167 -13.87 19.69 -31.78
N HIS A 168 -13.17 18.70 -32.34
CA HIS A 168 -12.60 18.76 -33.68
C HIS A 168 -13.53 18.07 -34.70
N VAL A 169 -13.93 18.82 -35.74
CA VAL A 169 -14.66 18.33 -36.91
C VAL A 169 -13.68 18.38 -38.09
N PRO A 170 -13.47 17.28 -38.84
CA PRO A 170 -12.65 17.32 -40.05
C PRO A 170 -13.24 18.32 -41.05
N ASP A 171 -12.40 19.03 -41.80
CA ASP A 171 -12.83 20.08 -42.76
C ASP A 171 -13.78 19.57 -43.88
N ASP A 172 -13.94 18.25 -43.99
CA ASP A 172 -14.78 17.55 -44.98
C ASP A 172 -16.21 17.25 -44.49
N PHE A 173 -16.63 17.71 -43.30
CA PHE A 173 -17.99 17.49 -42.76
C PHE A 173 -18.87 18.75 -42.88
N ASP A 174 -19.98 18.64 -43.62
CA ASP A 174 -20.95 19.73 -43.81
C ASP A 174 -21.75 19.99 -42.51
N GLU A 175 -21.97 21.27 -42.18
CA GLU A 175 -22.64 21.75 -40.94
C GLU A 175 -24.14 21.41 -40.83
N GLU A 176 -24.73 20.69 -41.80
CA GLU A 176 -26.18 20.40 -41.88
C GLU A 176 -26.62 19.05 -41.27
N ASP A 177 -25.70 18.20 -40.80
CA ASP A 177 -26.07 16.89 -40.21
C ASP A 177 -26.42 16.97 -38.71
N GLU A 178 -27.49 16.28 -38.26
CA GLU A 178 -27.94 16.17 -36.86
C GLU A 178 -26.92 15.48 -35.90
N ILE A 179 -25.74 15.11 -36.41
CA ILE A 179 -24.71 14.35 -35.68
C ILE A 179 -23.73 15.34 -35.02
N THR A 180 -23.69 15.35 -33.69
CA THR A 180 -22.84 16.30 -32.96
C THR A 180 -21.35 15.90 -33.02
N THR A 181 -20.44 16.85 -32.85
CA THR A 181 -18.99 16.61 -32.72
C THR A 181 -18.66 15.57 -31.64
N LYS A 182 -19.50 15.52 -30.60
CA LYS A 182 -19.43 14.53 -29.52
C LYS A 182 -19.81 13.13 -30.00
N ASP A 183 -20.80 13.00 -30.88
CA ASP A 183 -21.16 11.73 -31.49
C ASP A 183 -20.05 11.24 -32.41
N ILE A 184 -19.46 12.12 -33.23
CA ILE A 184 -18.30 11.84 -34.09
C ILE A 184 -17.13 11.30 -33.25
N SER A 185 -16.69 12.04 -32.24
CA SER A 185 -15.61 11.62 -31.33
C SER A 185 -15.91 10.28 -30.65
N SER A 186 -17.16 10.09 -30.23
CA SER A 186 -17.67 8.86 -29.60
C SER A 186 -17.61 7.64 -30.52
N TYR A 187 -17.99 7.81 -31.79
CA TYR A 187 -17.84 6.77 -32.80
C TYR A 187 -16.36 6.51 -33.09
N CYS A 188 -15.54 7.54 -33.24
CA CYS A 188 -14.11 7.43 -33.50
C CYS A 188 -13.37 6.60 -32.44
N TRP A 189 -13.52 6.90 -31.15
CA TRP A 189 -12.75 6.16 -30.14
C TRP A 189 -13.27 4.74 -29.90
N ARG A 190 -14.58 4.50 -30.04
CA ARG A 190 -15.16 3.15 -29.97
C ARG A 190 -14.73 2.32 -31.17
N ALA A 191 -14.67 2.94 -32.35
CA ALA A 191 -14.12 2.33 -33.54
C ALA A 191 -12.66 1.92 -33.32
N VAL A 192 -11.81 2.79 -32.76
CA VAL A 192 -10.40 2.44 -32.42
C VAL A 192 -10.32 1.37 -31.34
N LYS A 193 -11.19 1.41 -30.32
CA LYS A 193 -11.23 0.38 -29.27
C LYS A 193 -11.57 -0.98 -29.85
N GLU A 194 -12.69 -1.12 -30.56
CA GLU A 194 -13.09 -2.40 -31.15
C GLU A 194 -12.10 -2.84 -32.24
N ALA A 195 -11.58 -1.92 -33.04
CA ALA A 195 -10.48 -2.19 -33.98
C ALA A 195 -9.24 -2.74 -33.26
N SER A 196 -8.89 -2.20 -32.09
CA SER A 196 -7.76 -2.68 -31.29
C SER A 196 -8.01 -4.08 -30.72
N LEU A 197 -9.27 -4.40 -30.36
CA LEU A 197 -9.66 -5.74 -29.90
C LEU A 197 -9.63 -6.75 -31.05
N VAL A 198 -10.10 -6.37 -32.23
CA VAL A 198 -10.03 -7.17 -33.46
C VAL A 198 -8.58 -7.39 -33.90
N ALA A 199 -7.76 -6.34 -33.87
CA ALA A 199 -6.32 -6.44 -34.12
C ALA A 199 -5.67 -7.43 -33.15
N ARG A 200 -6.04 -7.38 -31.87
CA ARG A 200 -5.54 -8.30 -30.84
C ARG A 200 -5.93 -9.75 -31.13
N ALA A 201 -7.19 -10.00 -31.48
CA ALA A 201 -7.67 -11.33 -31.89
C ALA A 201 -6.83 -11.90 -33.05
N ILE A 202 -6.57 -11.08 -34.09
CA ILE A 202 -5.74 -11.49 -35.23
C ILE A 202 -4.30 -11.77 -34.79
N VAL A 203 -3.69 -10.86 -34.03
CA VAL A 203 -2.30 -10.97 -33.57
C VAL A 203 -2.06 -12.21 -32.72
N ILE A 204 -3.03 -12.59 -31.88
CA ILE A 204 -2.98 -13.81 -31.06
C ILE A 204 -2.90 -15.07 -31.96
N HIS A 205 -3.62 -15.09 -33.08
CA HIS A 205 -3.85 -16.31 -33.86
C HIS A 205 -3.08 -16.41 -35.19
N ILE A 206 -2.55 -15.30 -35.71
CA ILE A 206 -1.89 -15.29 -37.02
C ILE A 206 -0.56 -16.08 -37.00
N PRO A 207 -0.32 -17.00 -37.95
CA PRO A 207 0.90 -17.80 -38.02
C PRO A 207 2.08 -16.99 -38.60
N PRO A 208 3.33 -17.44 -38.40
CA PRO A 208 4.53 -16.76 -38.91
C PRO A 208 4.54 -16.69 -40.44
N ARG A 209 5.23 -15.65 -40.91
CA ARG A 209 5.42 -15.07 -42.25
C ARG A 209 4.97 -15.85 -43.50
N ASP A 210 5.02 -17.17 -43.60
CA ASP A 210 4.99 -17.86 -44.89
C ASP A 210 3.60 -18.05 -45.53
N VAL A 211 2.49 -17.75 -44.82
CA VAL A 211 1.12 -18.07 -45.30
C VAL A 211 0.21 -16.84 -45.42
N PHE A 212 0.37 -15.85 -44.54
CA PHE A 212 -0.46 -14.66 -44.50
C PHE A 212 0.42 -13.41 -44.55
N MET A 213 0.86 -13.06 -45.76
CA MET A 213 1.58 -11.81 -46.05
C MET A 213 0.83 -10.94 -47.03
N ASP A 214 0.95 -9.62 -46.87
CA ASP A 214 0.59 -8.72 -47.95
C ASP A 214 1.43 -9.04 -49.21
N SER A 215 0.78 -9.58 -50.24
CA SER A 215 1.41 -10.03 -51.49
C SER A 215 1.99 -8.87 -52.30
N THR A 216 1.53 -7.64 -52.05
CA THR A 216 1.96 -6.42 -52.74
C THR A 216 3.28 -5.87 -52.19
N ASN A 217 3.50 -5.94 -50.88
CA ASN A 217 4.65 -5.30 -50.20
C ASN A 217 5.53 -6.27 -49.38
N GLN A 218 5.20 -7.57 -49.32
CA GLN A 218 5.90 -8.59 -48.52
C GLN A 218 6.10 -8.19 -47.04
N THR A 219 5.13 -7.47 -46.48
CA THR A 219 5.11 -7.06 -45.08
C THR A 219 4.23 -8.01 -44.25
N PRO A 220 4.73 -8.58 -43.14
CA PRO A 220 3.90 -9.41 -42.26
C PRO A 220 2.79 -8.59 -41.59
N TYR A 221 1.58 -9.14 -41.45
CA TYR A 221 0.50 -8.41 -40.78
C TYR A 221 0.79 -8.10 -39.30
N LEU A 222 1.62 -8.92 -38.63
CA LEU A 222 2.08 -8.64 -37.27
C LEU A 222 2.93 -7.35 -37.21
N ASP A 223 3.75 -7.08 -38.23
CA ASP A 223 4.50 -5.83 -38.33
C ASP A 223 3.55 -4.64 -38.55
N ARG A 224 2.61 -4.79 -39.49
CA ARG A 224 1.58 -3.78 -39.79
C ARG A 224 0.75 -3.41 -38.54
N LEU A 225 0.19 -4.40 -37.86
CA LEU A 225 -0.63 -4.20 -36.65
C LEU A 225 0.19 -3.72 -35.44
N GLY A 226 1.44 -4.17 -35.31
CA GLY A 226 2.36 -3.71 -34.28
C GLY A 226 2.75 -2.24 -34.44
N ARG A 227 3.10 -1.82 -35.67
CA ARG A 227 3.37 -0.41 -36.00
C ARG A 227 2.13 0.45 -35.84
N LEU A 228 0.96 -0.04 -36.23
CA LEU A 228 -0.30 0.66 -36.02
C LEU A 228 -0.57 0.92 -34.54
N ALA A 229 -0.47 -0.12 -33.70
CA ALA A 229 -0.68 0.00 -32.25
C ALA A 229 0.39 0.88 -31.59
N PHE A 230 1.65 0.81 -32.05
CA PHE A 230 2.72 1.69 -31.58
C PHE A 230 2.44 3.17 -31.91
N THR A 231 2.11 3.47 -33.16
CA THR A 231 1.78 4.83 -33.62
C THR A 231 0.59 5.37 -32.84
N GLN A 232 -0.44 4.54 -32.64
CA GLN A 232 -1.56 4.85 -31.76
C GLN A 232 -1.10 5.18 -30.33
N LEU A 233 -0.14 4.46 -29.74
CA LEU A 233 0.35 4.81 -28.40
C LEU A 233 1.15 6.12 -28.34
N ALA A 234 1.85 6.46 -29.41
CA ALA A 234 2.59 7.71 -29.48
C ALA A 234 1.67 8.93 -29.70
N GLU A 235 0.60 8.73 -30.48
CA GLU A 235 -0.23 9.82 -31.01
C GLU A 235 -1.59 9.95 -30.32
N LEU A 236 -2.20 8.86 -29.82
CA LEU A 236 -3.53 8.92 -29.18
C LEU A 236 -3.52 9.84 -27.97
N ARG A 237 -4.51 10.72 -27.93
CA ARG A 237 -4.83 11.55 -26.76
C ARG A 237 -6.09 11.08 -26.03
N HIS A 238 -6.90 10.23 -26.68
CA HIS A 238 -8.14 9.70 -26.12
C HIS A 238 -7.93 8.48 -25.18
N ARG A 239 -8.32 8.64 -23.90
CA ARG A 239 -8.05 7.74 -22.76
C ARG A 239 -8.49 6.28 -22.97
N GLY A 240 -9.75 6.07 -23.39
CA GLY A 240 -10.34 4.73 -23.53
C GLY A 240 -9.80 3.94 -24.73
N ALA A 241 -9.49 4.65 -25.81
CA ALA A 241 -8.84 4.09 -27.00
C ALA A 241 -7.38 3.75 -26.68
N PHE A 242 -6.68 4.65 -25.97
CA PHE A 242 -5.31 4.45 -25.51
C PHE A 242 -5.14 3.15 -24.72
N SER A 243 -5.98 2.92 -23.68
CA SER A 243 -5.85 1.73 -22.83
C SER A 243 -5.95 0.42 -23.61
N THR A 244 -6.86 0.38 -24.60
CA THR A 244 -7.06 -0.83 -25.42
C THR A 244 -5.94 -1.00 -26.44
N ALA A 245 -5.51 0.08 -27.09
CA ALA A 245 -4.34 0.07 -27.98
C ALA A 245 -3.06 -0.35 -27.22
N ALA A 246 -2.91 0.04 -25.96
CA ALA A 246 -1.77 -0.33 -25.11
C ALA A 246 -1.75 -1.82 -24.79
N GLN A 247 -2.92 -2.38 -24.47
CA GLN A 247 -3.07 -3.82 -24.26
C GLN A 247 -2.80 -4.59 -25.56
N THR A 248 -3.29 -4.09 -26.70
CA THR A 248 -3.04 -4.72 -28.01
C THR A 248 -1.57 -4.67 -28.41
N PHE A 249 -0.90 -3.53 -28.23
CA PHE A 249 0.53 -3.39 -28.46
C PHE A 249 1.36 -4.32 -27.57
N ALA A 250 0.98 -4.47 -26.29
CA ALA A 250 1.62 -5.42 -25.39
C ALA A 250 1.53 -6.86 -25.92
N VAL A 251 0.39 -7.26 -26.50
CA VAL A 251 0.24 -8.56 -27.15
C VAL A 251 1.10 -8.67 -28.42
N CYS A 252 1.22 -7.61 -29.22
CA CYS A 252 2.14 -7.58 -30.37
C CYS A 252 3.59 -7.81 -29.95
N CYS A 253 4.06 -7.19 -28.87
CA CYS A 253 5.41 -7.40 -28.32
C CYS A 253 5.62 -8.86 -27.90
N VAL A 254 4.68 -9.43 -27.15
CA VAL A 254 4.73 -10.84 -26.71
C VAL A 254 4.78 -11.79 -27.92
N ARG A 255 4.04 -11.49 -28.98
CA ARG A 255 4.02 -12.31 -30.21
C ARG A 255 5.32 -12.18 -31.02
N CYS A 256 5.91 -10.99 -31.10
CA CYS A 256 7.20 -10.77 -31.76
C CYS A 256 8.36 -11.44 -31.02
N GLU A 257 8.30 -11.52 -29.69
CA GLU A 257 9.28 -12.24 -28.87
C GLU A 257 9.17 -13.77 -29.04
N ALA A 258 7.95 -14.28 -29.24
CA ALA A 258 7.67 -15.72 -29.37
C ALA A 258 8.11 -16.35 -30.70
N THR A 259 8.50 -15.56 -31.72
CA THR A 259 8.95 -16.07 -33.03
C THR A 259 10.47 -16.17 -33.14
N LYS A 260 10.96 -17.16 -33.91
CA LYS A 260 12.41 -17.38 -34.16
C LYS A 260 12.94 -16.61 -35.37
N ASP A 261 12.07 -15.91 -36.09
CA ASP A 261 12.42 -15.17 -37.29
C ASP A 261 13.22 -13.89 -36.93
N PRO A 262 14.44 -13.71 -37.50
CA PRO A 262 15.29 -12.53 -37.25
C PRO A 262 14.63 -11.18 -37.54
N LEU A 263 13.67 -11.13 -38.46
CA LEU A 263 12.99 -9.89 -38.84
C LEU A 263 12.19 -9.30 -37.67
N PHE A 264 11.44 -10.12 -36.93
CA PHE A 264 10.63 -9.66 -35.80
C PHE A 264 11.46 -9.31 -34.56
N ARG A 265 12.63 -9.92 -34.39
CA ARG A 265 13.61 -9.49 -33.37
C ARG A 265 14.17 -8.11 -33.68
N THR A 266 14.48 -7.87 -34.96
CA THR A 266 14.93 -6.56 -35.43
C THR A 266 13.85 -5.50 -35.26
N LEU A 267 12.59 -5.86 -35.49
CA LEU A 267 11.43 -5.01 -35.27
C LEU A 267 11.19 -4.67 -33.79
N LEU A 268 11.31 -5.67 -32.91
CA LEU A 268 11.22 -5.50 -31.46
C LEU A 268 12.33 -4.56 -30.96
N ASP A 269 13.56 -4.74 -31.45
CA ASP A 269 14.69 -3.85 -31.17
C ASP A 269 14.48 -2.44 -31.73
N GLU A 270 13.86 -2.29 -32.90
CA GLU A 270 13.48 -0.99 -33.47
C GLU A 270 12.46 -0.29 -32.55
N TRP A 271 11.40 -1.00 -32.14
CA TRP A 271 10.39 -0.47 -31.21
C TRP A 271 10.96 -0.15 -29.83
N TYR A 272 11.85 -0.98 -29.28
CA TYR A 272 12.53 -0.71 -28.01
C TYR A 272 13.50 0.47 -28.11
N LYS A 273 14.25 0.61 -29.21
CA LYS A 273 15.12 1.78 -29.43
C LYS A 273 14.28 3.05 -29.62
N LEU A 274 13.13 2.94 -30.27
CA LEU A 274 12.19 4.05 -30.46
C LEU A 274 11.54 4.41 -29.12
N LEU A 275 11.02 3.45 -28.34
CA LEU A 275 10.52 3.62 -26.97
C LEU A 275 11.60 4.18 -26.02
N ALA A 276 12.85 3.74 -26.12
CA ALA A 276 13.97 4.23 -25.31
C ALA A 276 14.35 5.67 -25.65
N LYS A 277 14.21 6.07 -26.93
CA LYS A 277 14.27 7.47 -27.34
C LYS A 277 13.07 8.27 -26.79
N THR A 278 11.91 7.65 -26.62
CA THR A 278 10.68 8.27 -26.09
C THR A 278 10.56 8.27 -24.55
N THR A 279 11.22 7.35 -23.83
CA THR A 279 11.08 7.10 -22.36
C THR A 279 12.15 7.74 -21.49
N ARG A 280 13.24 8.28 -22.06
CA ARG A 280 14.18 9.14 -21.32
C ARG A 280 13.62 10.51 -20.97
N ALA A 281 12.46 10.84 -21.52
CA ALA A 281 11.63 11.91 -21.00
C ALA A 281 10.51 11.25 -20.18
N SER A 282 10.39 11.62 -18.89
CA SER A 282 9.10 11.55 -18.20
C SER A 282 8.11 12.40 -18.98
N SER A 283 7.54 11.84 -20.06
CA SER A 283 6.78 12.60 -21.02
C SER A 283 5.54 13.12 -20.31
N PRO A 284 5.30 14.44 -20.29
CA PRO A 284 4.06 15.02 -19.78
C PRO A 284 2.81 14.32 -20.36
N SER A 285 2.91 13.78 -21.57
CA SER A 285 1.85 13.00 -22.23
C SER A 285 1.55 11.68 -21.54
N MET A 286 2.56 10.92 -21.08
CA MET A 286 2.33 9.68 -20.32
C MET A 286 1.71 9.97 -18.95
N VAL A 287 2.21 11.00 -18.25
CA VAL A 287 1.62 11.41 -16.97
C VAL A 287 0.18 11.90 -17.17
N ARG A 288 -0.07 12.67 -18.24
CA ARG A 288 -1.42 13.13 -18.62
C ARG A 288 -2.35 11.96 -18.88
N MET A 289 -1.91 10.95 -19.63
CA MET A 289 -2.64 9.73 -19.99
C MET A 289 -2.95 8.80 -18.80
N TYR A 290 -2.00 8.58 -17.90
CA TYR A 290 -2.26 7.82 -16.66
C TYR A 290 -3.20 8.57 -15.71
N ARG A 291 -3.03 9.89 -15.55
CA ARG A 291 -3.97 10.77 -14.82
C ARG A 291 -5.37 10.62 -15.39
N THR A 292 -5.39 10.68 -16.70
CA THR A 292 -6.55 10.55 -17.52
C THR A 292 -7.33 9.26 -17.19
N LEU A 293 -6.65 8.12 -17.20
CA LEU A 293 -7.25 6.83 -16.89
C LEU A 293 -7.72 6.73 -15.42
N ALA A 294 -6.99 7.34 -14.49
CA ALA A 294 -7.34 7.34 -13.07
C ALA A 294 -8.67 8.07 -12.77
N GLU A 295 -8.98 9.14 -13.50
CA GLU A 295 -10.21 9.93 -13.31
C GLU A 295 -11.44 9.28 -13.95
N THR A 296 -11.32 8.91 -15.24
CA THR A 296 -12.49 8.65 -16.10
C THR A 296 -12.76 7.17 -16.38
N ALA A 297 -11.87 6.25 -16.03
CA ALA A 297 -12.10 4.83 -16.33
C ALA A 297 -13.26 4.26 -15.49
N ASN A 298 -14.28 3.66 -16.10
CA ASN A 298 -15.39 3.10 -15.31
C ASN A 298 -15.01 1.81 -14.54
N ASP A 299 -13.97 1.10 -14.97
CA ASP A 299 -13.47 -0.10 -14.29
C ASP A 299 -12.54 0.30 -13.12
N HIS A 300 -12.88 -0.16 -11.92
CA HIS A 300 -12.12 0.14 -10.70
C HIS A 300 -10.67 -0.37 -10.75
N SER A 301 -10.43 -1.51 -11.41
CA SER A 301 -9.09 -2.09 -11.57
C SER A 301 -8.24 -1.27 -12.52
N VAL A 302 -8.85 -0.70 -13.58
CA VAL A 302 -8.18 0.22 -14.50
C VAL A 302 -7.87 1.55 -13.82
N LYS A 303 -8.79 2.10 -13.02
CA LYS A 303 -8.51 3.31 -12.20
C LYS A 303 -7.34 3.06 -11.25
N PHE A 304 -7.37 1.95 -10.52
CA PHE A 304 -6.31 1.57 -9.59
C PHE A 304 -4.96 1.38 -10.29
N ALA A 305 -4.91 0.61 -11.38
CA ALA A 305 -3.68 0.42 -12.16
C ALA A 305 -3.13 1.75 -12.72
N ALA A 306 -4.02 2.66 -13.10
CA ALA A 306 -3.63 3.99 -13.55
C ALA A 306 -3.04 4.83 -12.41
N GLN A 307 -3.60 4.76 -11.20
CA GLN A 307 -3.06 5.40 -10.01
C GLN A 307 -1.68 4.83 -9.63
N GLU A 308 -1.50 3.51 -9.66
CA GLU A 308 -0.18 2.88 -9.42
C GLU A 308 0.86 3.33 -10.47
N GLY A 309 0.46 3.48 -11.72
CA GLY A 309 1.31 4.04 -12.78
C GLY A 309 1.72 5.49 -12.48
N LEU A 310 0.81 6.33 -11.98
CA LEU A 310 1.13 7.70 -11.57
C LEU A 310 2.13 7.75 -10.42
N VAL A 311 2.01 6.87 -9.41
CA VAL A 311 2.96 6.79 -8.28
C VAL A 311 4.39 6.57 -8.78
N CYS A 312 4.56 5.79 -9.85
CA CYS A 312 5.88 5.51 -10.44
C CYS A 312 6.41 6.67 -11.31
N LEU A 313 5.54 7.37 -12.02
CA LEU A 313 5.93 8.37 -13.03
C LEU A 313 6.14 9.78 -12.47
N VAL A 314 5.39 10.16 -11.44
CA VAL A 314 5.42 11.53 -10.88
C VAL A 314 6.80 11.92 -10.29
N PRO A 315 7.49 11.07 -9.50
CA PRO A 315 8.79 11.43 -8.92
C PRO A 315 9.90 11.76 -9.93
N GLY A 316 9.77 11.30 -11.19
CA GLY A 316 10.74 11.54 -12.26
C GLY A 316 10.36 12.66 -13.24
N SER A 317 9.21 13.33 -13.05
CA SER A 317 8.71 14.33 -13.99
C SER A 317 9.03 15.78 -13.55
N ASP A 318 9.64 16.57 -14.43
CA ASP A 318 9.79 18.04 -14.27
C ASP A 318 8.51 18.81 -14.65
N ALA A 319 7.44 18.10 -14.99
CA ALA A 319 6.19 18.71 -15.44
C ALA A 319 5.48 19.45 -14.29
N ARG A 320 4.89 20.62 -14.59
CA ARG A 320 3.94 21.31 -13.71
C ARG A 320 2.70 20.43 -13.55
N LEU A 321 2.68 19.57 -12.52
CA LEU A 321 1.54 18.72 -12.23
C LEU A 321 0.53 19.54 -11.44
N VAL A 322 -0.48 20.05 -12.14
CA VAL A 322 -1.69 20.60 -11.52
C VAL A 322 -2.57 19.42 -11.08
N PHE A 323 -3.02 19.48 -9.83
CA PHE A 323 -3.96 18.54 -9.22
C PHE A 323 -5.28 18.55 -10.01
N PRO A 324 -5.75 17.41 -10.54
CA PRO A 324 -7.11 17.33 -11.07
C PRO A 324 -8.11 17.07 -9.93
N GLU A 325 -9.27 17.71 -9.99
CA GLU A 325 -10.34 17.59 -8.99
C GLU A 325 -10.85 16.15 -8.80
N GLY A 326 -10.73 15.28 -9.82
CA GLY A 326 -11.19 13.88 -9.78
C GLY A 326 -10.22 12.87 -9.13
N VAL A 327 -8.94 13.23 -8.92
CA VAL A 327 -7.95 12.40 -8.18
C VAL A 327 -7.69 12.99 -6.79
N GLN A 328 -8.21 14.19 -6.50
CA GLN A 328 -8.23 14.75 -5.16
C GLN A 328 -9.11 13.90 -4.27
N LEU A 329 -8.46 13.13 -3.40
CA LEU A 329 -9.13 12.58 -2.23
C LEU A 329 -9.36 13.74 -1.26
N SER A 330 -10.54 14.34 -1.30
CA SER A 330 -10.92 15.30 -0.25
C SER A 330 -11.01 14.57 1.08
N THR A 331 -10.68 15.25 2.19
CA THR A 331 -10.82 14.67 3.53
C THR A 331 -12.23 14.16 3.78
N ALA A 332 -13.25 14.89 3.31
CA ALA A 332 -14.65 14.45 3.34
C ALA A 332 -14.84 13.14 2.55
N SER A 333 -14.33 13.05 1.31
CA SER A 333 -14.46 11.84 0.48
C SER A 333 -13.76 10.61 1.06
N TYR A 334 -12.69 10.77 1.85
CA TYR A 334 -12.05 9.66 2.57
C TYR A 334 -12.94 9.13 3.70
N PHE A 335 -13.56 10.03 4.47
CA PHE A 335 -14.45 9.66 5.58
C PHE A 335 -15.84 9.22 5.10
N GLU A 336 -16.29 9.69 3.94
CA GLU A 336 -17.58 9.38 3.29
C GLU A 336 -17.49 8.27 2.25
N ALA A 337 -16.33 7.60 2.08
CA ALA A 337 -16.05 6.57 1.06
C ALA A 337 -16.88 5.28 1.19
N THR A 338 -18.15 5.35 1.55
CA THR A 338 -19.11 4.24 1.56
C THR A 338 -19.53 3.81 0.15
N SER A 339 -19.18 4.59 -0.90
CA SER A 339 -19.55 4.34 -2.31
C SER A 339 -18.41 3.94 -3.25
N SER A 340 -17.14 3.95 -2.80
CA SER A 340 -15.96 3.66 -3.64
C SER A 340 -15.23 2.38 -3.21
N SER A 341 -14.57 1.68 -4.15
CA SER A 341 -13.75 0.50 -3.82
C SER A 341 -12.55 0.90 -2.93
N PRO A 342 -12.22 0.12 -1.88
CA PRO A 342 -11.05 0.38 -1.02
C PRO A 342 -9.75 0.61 -1.80
N SER A 343 -9.54 -0.19 -2.86
CA SER A 343 -8.36 -0.08 -3.75
C SER A 343 -8.20 1.30 -4.40
N ILE A 344 -9.29 1.97 -4.77
CA ILE A 344 -9.26 3.31 -5.36
C ILE A 344 -8.90 4.35 -4.31
N VAL A 345 -9.44 4.21 -3.10
CA VAL A 345 -9.14 5.11 -1.97
C VAL A 345 -7.66 5.00 -1.62
N GLU A 346 -7.12 3.79 -1.58
CA GLU A 346 -5.70 3.50 -1.33
C GLU A 346 -4.81 4.07 -2.44
N GLY A 347 -5.14 3.83 -3.72
CA GLY A 347 -4.42 4.40 -4.85
C GLY A 347 -4.41 5.93 -4.86
N SER A 348 -5.55 6.56 -4.55
CA SER A 348 -5.66 8.01 -4.39
C SER A 348 -4.85 8.53 -3.20
N LEU A 349 -4.85 7.81 -2.07
CA LEU A 349 -4.11 8.19 -0.87
C LEU A 349 -2.59 8.20 -1.12
N LYS A 350 -2.06 7.19 -1.83
CA LYS A 350 -0.63 7.12 -2.23
C LYS A 350 -0.19 8.37 -3.00
N LEU A 351 -1.08 8.93 -3.82
CA LEU A 351 -0.78 10.07 -4.69
C LEU A 351 -0.83 11.42 -3.96
N GLN A 352 -1.53 11.54 -2.84
CA GLN A 352 -1.76 12.83 -2.17
C GLN A 352 -0.47 13.57 -1.81
N GLY A 353 0.49 12.90 -1.18
CA GLY A 353 1.76 13.52 -0.80
C GLY A 353 2.61 13.94 -1.99
N LEU A 354 2.63 13.15 -3.08
CA LEU A 354 3.35 13.48 -4.32
C LEU A 354 2.81 14.76 -4.97
N PHE A 355 1.49 14.87 -5.07
CA PHE A 355 0.88 16.05 -5.67
C PHE A 355 0.97 17.28 -4.78
N PHE A 356 0.80 17.11 -3.46
CA PHE A 356 1.01 18.20 -2.51
C PHE A 356 2.43 18.76 -2.65
N ASP A 357 3.43 17.89 -2.68
CA ASP A 357 4.84 18.29 -2.81
C ASP A 357 5.13 19.01 -4.13
N SER A 358 4.52 18.55 -5.23
CA SER A 358 4.58 19.22 -6.53
C SER A 358 3.96 20.61 -6.50
N GLU A 359 2.79 20.78 -5.86
CA GLU A 359 2.13 22.09 -5.74
C GLU A 359 2.97 23.05 -4.89
N LEU A 360 3.56 22.56 -3.79
CA LEU A 360 4.48 23.34 -2.97
C LEU A 360 5.76 23.72 -3.75
N ARG A 361 6.33 22.79 -4.52
CA ARG A 361 7.50 23.05 -5.38
C ARG A 361 7.19 24.15 -6.41
N GLN A 362 6.00 24.14 -7.00
CA GLN A 362 5.57 25.16 -7.97
C GLN A 362 5.34 26.52 -7.31
N SER A 363 4.75 26.53 -6.12
CA SER A 363 4.54 27.74 -5.33
C SER A 363 5.87 28.36 -4.88
N GLY A 364 6.87 27.52 -4.56
CA GLY A 364 8.16 27.96 -4.04
C GLY A 364 8.10 28.47 -2.58
N GLU A 365 6.91 28.67 -2.03
CA GLU A 365 6.67 29.13 -0.67
C GLU A 365 5.40 28.52 -0.05
N TRP A 366 5.31 28.60 1.28
CA TRP A 366 4.14 28.19 2.06
C TRP A 366 3.03 29.24 2.02
N THR A 367 2.07 29.09 1.12
CA THR A 367 0.87 29.93 1.07
C THR A 367 -0.19 29.47 2.07
N PRO A 368 -1.09 30.35 2.57
CA PRO A 368 -2.17 29.95 3.48
C PRO A 368 -3.02 28.77 2.95
N ARG A 369 -3.28 28.75 1.64
CA ARG A 369 -4.00 27.66 0.95
C ARG A 369 -3.26 26.32 1.07
N LEU A 370 -1.94 26.31 0.90
CA LEU A 370 -1.13 25.10 1.04
C LEU A 370 -1.09 24.63 2.51
N VAL A 371 -1.07 25.55 3.47
CA VAL A 371 -1.14 25.19 4.90
C VAL A 371 -2.48 24.53 5.23
N GLU A 372 -3.59 25.07 4.72
CA GLU A 372 -4.92 24.49 4.90
C GLU A 372 -5.03 23.10 4.25
N LYS A 373 -4.57 22.98 2.99
CA LYS A 373 -4.50 21.67 2.30
C LYS A 373 -3.66 20.65 3.06
N LEU A 374 -2.50 21.04 3.58
CA LEU A 374 -1.68 20.15 4.40
C LEU A 374 -2.42 19.72 5.67
N SER A 375 -3.12 20.65 6.32
CA SER A 375 -3.91 20.37 7.51
C SER A 375 -4.96 19.28 7.26
N LEU A 376 -5.64 19.36 6.12
CA LEU A 376 -6.64 18.40 5.67
C LEU A 376 -6.03 17.03 5.36
N LEU A 377 -4.94 17.02 4.59
CA LEU A 377 -4.23 15.79 4.23
C LEU A 377 -3.67 15.07 5.46
N VAL A 378 -3.05 15.80 6.39
CA VAL A 378 -2.47 15.19 7.59
C VAL A 378 -3.55 14.57 8.48
N ARG A 379 -4.75 15.17 8.59
CA ARG A 379 -5.87 14.53 9.31
C ARG A 379 -6.24 13.18 8.70
N THR A 380 -6.28 13.09 7.37
CA THR A 380 -6.52 11.84 6.66
C THR A 380 -5.41 10.82 6.95
N LEU A 381 -4.14 11.23 6.86
CA LEU A 381 -3.00 10.36 7.13
C LEU A 381 -2.95 9.87 8.59
N CYS A 382 -3.24 10.73 9.57
CA CYS A 382 -3.34 10.36 10.98
C CYS A 382 -4.37 9.25 11.23
N VAL A 383 -5.47 9.22 10.46
CA VAL A 383 -6.48 8.16 10.58
C VAL A 383 -6.07 6.93 9.79
N ALA A 384 -5.43 7.10 8.63
CA ALA A 384 -5.03 6.01 7.74
C ALA A 384 -3.87 5.17 8.30
N VAL A 385 -2.96 5.77 9.08
CA VAL A 385 -1.81 5.09 9.71
C VAL A 385 -2.19 4.34 10.99
N LYS A 386 -3.39 4.55 11.55
CA LYS A 386 -3.78 3.85 12.77
C LYS A 386 -3.76 2.34 12.58
N ASP A 387 -3.31 1.64 13.62
CA ASP A 387 -3.19 0.18 13.67
C ASP A 387 -4.52 -0.54 13.48
N GLU A 388 -5.67 0.10 13.79
CA GLU A 388 -7.00 -0.41 13.44
C GLU A 388 -7.22 -0.61 11.93
N LYS A 389 -6.46 0.08 11.08
CA LYS A 389 -6.68 0.08 9.63
C LYS A 389 -6.01 -1.13 8.99
N PRO A 390 -6.60 -1.66 7.88
CA PRO A 390 -5.98 -2.71 7.10
C PRO A 390 -4.59 -2.30 6.60
N PHE A 391 -3.70 -3.27 6.46
CA PHE A 391 -2.34 -3.09 5.95
C PHE A 391 -2.29 -2.19 4.70
N ASP A 392 -3.10 -2.48 3.67
CA ASP A 392 -3.07 -1.74 2.40
C ASP A 392 -3.36 -0.23 2.58
N THR A 393 -4.24 0.12 3.51
CA THR A 393 -4.56 1.51 3.86
C THR A 393 -3.39 2.18 4.60
N ARG A 394 -2.81 1.50 5.59
CA ARG A 394 -1.63 2.03 6.33
C ARG A 394 -0.44 2.20 5.37
N TYR A 395 -0.20 1.20 4.52
CA TYR A 395 0.84 1.23 3.51
C TYR A 395 0.63 2.34 2.48
N ALA A 396 -0.60 2.55 2.02
CA ALA A 396 -0.94 3.67 1.13
C ALA A 396 -0.63 5.03 1.78
N ALA A 397 -0.93 5.19 3.07
CA ALA A 397 -0.59 6.40 3.81
C ALA A 397 0.92 6.63 3.86
N VAL A 398 1.72 5.61 4.16
CA VAL A 398 3.19 5.74 4.22
C VAL A 398 3.83 5.94 2.85
N LYS A 399 3.25 5.39 1.78
CA LYS A 399 3.62 5.76 0.40
C LYS A 399 3.34 7.22 0.10
N SER A 400 2.22 7.76 0.59
CA SER A 400 1.92 9.19 0.54
C SER A 400 2.99 10.02 1.26
N LEU A 401 3.40 9.60 2.48
CA LEU A 401 4.48 10.25 3.24
C LEU A 401 5.80 10.31 2.44
N ASN A 402 6.12 9.27 1.68
CA ASN A 402 7.29 9.25 0.81
C ASN A 402 7.19 10.17 -0.41
N GLY A 403 5.99 10.63 -0.75
CA GLY A 403 5.78 11.60 -1.81
C GLY A 403 6.24 13.02 -1.47
N PHE A 404 6.33 13.34 -0.17
CA PHE A 404 6.86 14.62 0.29
C PHE A 404 8.40 14.61 0.13
N GLN A 405 8.94 15.52 -0.68
CA GLN A 405 10.37 15.70 -0.93
C GLN A 405 10.78 17.15 -0.69
N HIS A 406 10.23 18.09 -1.46
CA HIS A 406 10.48 19.53 -1.35
C HIS A 406 9.92 20.09 -0.04
N THR A 407 8.84 19.50 0.46
CA THR A 407 8.21 19.84 1.74
C THR A 407 9.19 19.85 2.91
N TRP A 408 10.17 18.95 2.92
CA TRP A 408 11.18 18.87 3.98
C TRP A 408 12.35 19.82 3.77
N GLN A 409 12.60 20.24 2.53
CA GLN A 409 13.77 21.02 2.13
C GLN A 409 13.52 22.51 2.13
N LEU A 410 12.29 22.93 1.81
CA LEU A 410 11.92 24.32 1.84
C LEU A 410 12.21 24.84 3.25
N LYS A 411 12.88 25.99 3.37
CA LYS A 411 13.20 26.63 4.66
C LYS A 411 12.39 27.93 4.76
N SER A 412 11.53 28.03 5.76
CA SER A 412 10.75 29.21 6.10
C SER A 412 11.14 29.65 7.51
N SER A 413 11.17 30.96 7.72
CA SER A 413 11.39 31.60 9.03
C SER A 413 10.37 31.17 10.09
N HIS A 414 9.25 30.55 9.68
CA HIS A 414 8.13 30.15 10.54
C HIS A 414 7.89 28.63 10.60
N HIS A 415 8.82 27.78 10.14
CA HIS A 415 8.60 26.32 10.10
C HIS A 415 8.20 25.67 11.43
N HIS A 416 8.80 26.14 12.52
CA HIS A 416 8.54 25.66 13.87
C HIS A 416 7.16 26.12 14.41
N LEU A 417 6.47 27.00 13.68
CA LEU A 417 5.17 27.56 14.05
C LEU A 417 4.02 26.94 13.28
N MET A 418 4.26 26.11 12.25
CA MET A 418 3.20 25.52 11.42
C MET A 418 2.65 24.23 12.06
N PRO A 419 1.44 24.25 12.66
CA PRO A 419 0.91 23.07 13.35
C PRO A 419 0.73 21.81 12.46
N PRO A 420 0.37 21.92 11.16
CA PRO A 420 0.23 20.75 10.28
C PRO A 420 1.55 20.05 9.96
N LEU A 421 2.67 20.79 9.93
CA LEU A 421 3.97 20.19 9.65
C LEU A 421 4.45 19.34 10.83
N LEU A 422 4.21 19.82 12.07
CA LEU A 422 4.42 19.01 13.27
C LEU A 422 3.60 17.72 13.21
N ASP A 423 2.31 17.81 12.87
CA ASP A 423 1.47 16.63 12.76
C ASP A 423 2.00 15.65 11.71
N LEU A 424 2.46 16.15 10.55
CA LEU A 424 3.04 15.31 9.51
C LEU A 424 4.29 14.56 10.00
N TYR A 425 5.19 15.23 10.75
CA TYR A 425 6.33 14.55 11.38
C TYR A 425 5.90 13.47 12.36
N LEU A 426 4.84 13.70 13.12
CA LEU A 426 4.31 12.74 14.09
C LEU A 426 3.67 11.53 13.40
N VAL A 427 3.01 11.72 12.25
CA VAL A 427 2.54 10.59 11.42
C VAL A 427 3.71 9.73 10.94
N VAL A 428 4.83 10.34 10.52
CA VAL A 428 6.04 9.59 10.17
C VAL A 428 6.58 8.82 11.39
N TYR A 429 6.59 9.44 12.57
CA TYR A 429 7.00 8.76 13.81
C TYR A 429 6.09 7.57 14.15
N ASP A 430 4.78 7.70 13.98
CA ASP A 430 3.83 6.62 14.24
C ASP A 430 4.03 5.47 13.26
N ALA A 431 4.22 5.75 11.97
CA ALA A 431 4.53 4.75 10.95
C ALA A 431 5.87 4.01 11.17
N LEU A 432 6.86 4.65 11.80
CA LEU A 432 8.13 4.01 12.17
C LEU A 432 7.99 2.98 13.29
N ASN A 433 6.86 2.99 14.01
CA ASN A 433 6.56 2.10 15.12
C ASN A 433 5.38 1.15 14.80
N ASP A 434 4.98 1.03 13.53
CA ASP A 434 3.97 0.08 13.06
C ASP A 434 4.37 -1.37 13.36
N ASP A 435 3.40 -2.29 13.44
CA ASP A 435 3.64 -3.73 13.61
C ASP A 435 4.29 -4.38 12.37
N ASP A 436 4.00 -3.86 11.18
CA ASP A 436 4.49 -4.40 9.91
C ASP A 436 5.88 -3.83 9.53
N ASP A 437 6.79 -4.71 9.10
CA ASP A 437 8.16 -4.33 8.73
C ASP A 437 8.23 -3.53 7.43
N GLU A 438 7.41 -3.84 6.43
CA GLU A 438 7.36 -3.12 5.16
C GLU A 438 6.90 -1.67 5.35
N ILE A 439 5.94 -1.45 6.25
CA ILE A 439 5.47 -0.11 6.64
C ILE A 439 6.61 0.66 7.31
N ARG A 440 7.29 0.06 8.30
CA ARG A 440 8.40 0.69 9.02
C ARG A 440 9.57 1.06 8.08
N GLU A 441 9.96 0.15 7.20
CA GLU A 441 11.01 0.39 6.19
C GLU A 441 10.63 1.49 5.21
N THR A 442 9.36 1.53 4.80
CA THR A 442 8.86 2.57 3.90
C THR A 442 8.83 3.93 4.59
N ALA A 443 8.47 4.01 5.88
CA ALA A 443 8.48 5.24 6.68
C ALA A 443 9.90 5.77 6.95
N ALA A 444 10.87 4.86 7.11
CA ALA A 444 12.27 5.20 7.33
C ALA A 444 12.87 6.04 6.19
N LYS A 445 12.40 5.86 4.95
CA LYS A 445 12.79 6.70 3.81
C LYS A 445 12.35 8.15 3.97
N SER A 446 11.13 8.39 4.49
CA SER A 446 10.65 9.74 4.80
C SER A 446 11.47 10.38 5.91
N ALA A 447 11.70 9.65 7.01
CA ALA A 447 12.52 10.13 8.12
C ALA A 447 13.97 10.44 7.70
N THR A 448 14.56 9.61 6.83
CA THR A 448 15.90 9.82 6.27
C THR A 448 15.97 11.14 5.49
N ARG A 449 14.94 11.47 4.70
CA ARG A 449 14.87 12.75 3.98
C ARG A 449 14.69 13.95 4.91
N ILE A 450 13.86 13.82 5.94
CA ILE A 450 13.66 14.84 6.98
C ILE A 450 14.98 15.15 7.69
N LEU A 451 15.75 14.13 8.05
CA LEU A 451 17.03 14.31 8.75
C LEU A 451 18.13 14.86 7.82
N ALA A 452 18.06 14.53 6.52
CA ALA A 452 19.00 15.02 5.52
C ALA A 452 18.78 16.50 5.17
N SER A 453 17.54 17.01 5.18
CA SER A 453 17.29 18.44 4.90
C SER A 453 17.87 19.37 5.97
N GLU A 454 18.06 18.86 7.19
CA GLU A 454 18.67 19.58 8.31
C GLU A 454 20.20 19.54 8.28
N THR A 455 20.79 18.43 7.83
CA THR A 455 22.26 18.24 7.76
C THR A 455 22.76 18.60 6.37
N LYS A 456 23.27 19.84 6.19
CA LYS A 456 23.84 20.32 4.92
C LYS A 456 24.83 19.29 4.32
N GLY A 457 24.38 18.54 3.29
CA GLY A 457 25.24 17.75 2.41
C GLY A 457 25.70 16.38 2.90
N SER A 458 25.04 15.74 3.86
CA SER A 458 25.34 14.33 4.17
C SER A 458 24.70 13.40 3.15
N ASN A 459 25.50 12.51 2.54
CA ASN A 459 24.99 11.33 1.82
C ASN A 459 24.25 10.42 2.81
N SER A 460 22.96 10.69 3.00
CA SER A 460 22.12 9.99 3.96
C SER A 460 21.83 8.58 3.42
N ARG A 461 22.57 7.59 3.92
CA ARG A 461 22.19 6.18 3.75
C ARG A 461 20.90 5.95 4.51
N ASP A 462 20.01 5.14 3.94
CA ASP A 462 18.75 4.75 4.57
C ASP A 462 19.01 4.29 6.01
N VAL A 463 18.37 4.98 6.95
CA VAL A 463 18.52 4.72 8.37
C VAL A 463 17.53 3.62 8.74
N VAL A 464 17.97 2.59 9.46
CA VAL A 464 17.06 1.53 9.95
C VAL A 464 15.93 2.13 10.80
N PRO A 465 14.69 1.59 10.76
CA PRO A 465 13.51 2.24 11.33
C PRO A 465 13.65 2.66 12.79
N LEU A 466 14.24 1.80 13.64
CA LEU A 466 14.47 2.11 15.07
C LEU A 466 15.39 3.31 15.29
N VAL A 467 16.44 3.45 14.47
CA VAL A 467 17.36 4.59 14.57
C VAL A 467 16.71 5.83 13.95
N ALA A 468 15.91 5.66 12.91
CA ALA A 468 15.16 6.73 12.27
C ALA A 468 14.16 7.36 13.26
N SER A 469 13.43 6.56 14.04
CA SER A 469 12.47 7.06 15.03
C SER A 469 13.16 7.84 16.15
N GLN A 470 14.28 7.33 16.66
CA GLN A 470 15.08 8.02 17.69
C GLN A 470 15.64 9.35 17.19
N LYS A 471 16.21 9.38 15.98
CA LYS A 471 16.77 10.61 15.40
C LYS A 471 15.68 11.62 15.06
N LEU A 472 14.55 11.17 14.50
CA LEU A 472 13.40 12.04 14.21
C LEU A 472 12.88 12.68 15.49
N LEU A 473 12.74 11.92 16.58
CA LEU A 473 12.25 12.46 17.84
C LEU A 473 13.24 13.43 18.49
N ALA A 474 14.55 13.16 18.40
CA ALA A 474 15.59 14.11 18.85
C ALA A 474 15.54 15.43 18.07
N PHE A 475 15.34 15.34 16.76
CA PHE A 475 15.08 16.51 15.92
C PHE A 475 13.84 17.28 16.37
N LEU A 476 12.69 16.60 16.55
CA LEU A 476 11.45 17.25 16.99
C LEU A 476 11.59 17.91 18.36
N THR A 477 12.30 17.26 19.29
CA THR A 477 12.56 17.80 20.64
C THR A 477 13.37 19.09 20.59
N THR A 478 14.29 19.21 19.63
CA THR A 478 15.09 20.41 19.42
C THR A 478 14.30 21.48 18.69
N SER A 479 13.68 21.14 17.56
CA SER A 479 12.99 22.06 16.65
C SER A 479 11.67 22.60 17.22
N TYR A 480 10.94 21.79 17.98
CA TYR A 480 9.66 22.14 18.60
C TYR A 480 9.76 22.30 20.13
N ARG A 481 10.96 22.60 20.64
CA ARG A 481 11.26 22.73 22.08
C ARG A 481 10.31 23.66 22.84
N SER A 482 9.81 24.71 22.18
CA SER A 482 8.89 25.69 22.78
C SER A 482 7.43 25.54 22.35
N SER A 483 7.08 24.46 21.63
CA SER A 483 5.74 24.26 21.07
C SER A 483 4.75 23.70 22.10
N PRO A 484 3.65 24.40 22.41
CA PRO A 484 2.59 23.88 23.27
C PRO A 484 1.90 22.65 22.70
N LYS A 485 1.73 22.59 21.37
CA LYS A 485 1.12 21.45 20.68
C LYS A 485 1.96 20.19 20.82
N PHE A 486 3.28 20.31 20.67
CA PHE A 486 4.19 19.18 20.86
C PHE A 486 4.21 18.70 22.32
N CYS A 487 4.13 19.63 23.28
CA CYS A 487 3.96 19.29 24.69
C CYS A 487 2.66 18.49 24.94
N THR A 488 1.54 18.91 24.34
CA THR A 488 0.26 18.18 24.44
C THR A 488 0.38 16.77 23.88
N TYR A 489 1.00 16.62 22.71
CA TYR A 489 1.22 15.31 22.12
C TYR A 489 2.12 14.42 22.99
N ALA A 490 3.23 14.96 23.50
CA ALA A 490 4.15 14.22 24.35
C ALA A 490 3.53 13.78 25.69
N VAL A 491 2.66 14.62 26.29
CA VAL A 491 1.86 14.22 27.46
C VAL A 491 0.91 13.09 27.08
N SER A 492 0.20 13.21 25.95
CA SER A 492 -0.71 12.16 25.46
C SER A 492 0.00 10.83 25.27
N ARG A 493 1.20 10.83 24.68
CA ARG A 493 2.00 9.61 24.49
C ARG A 493 2.44 8.99 25.81
N LEU A 494 2.92 9.81 26.76
CA LEU A 494 3.27 9.33 28.10
C LEU A 494 2.07 8.74 28.85
N THR A 495 0.86 9.26 28.63
CA THR A 495 -0.38 8.77 29.27
C THR A 495 -1.17 7.77 28.43
N ALA A 496 -0.59 7.21 27.36
CA ALA A 496 -1.13 6.12 26.53
C ALA A 496 -2.27 6.52 25.60
N GLY A 497 -2.32 7.78 25.18
CA GLY A 497 -3.43 8.27 24.36
C GLY A 497 -4.72 8.49 25.15
N ASN A 498 -4.70 8.35 26.48
CA ASN A 498 -5.84 8.58 27.37
C ASN A 498 -6.29 10.06 27.43
N VAL A 499 -5.71 10.92 26.61
CA VAL A 499 -6.15 12.30 26.41
C VAL A 499 -7.32 12.27 25.42
N THR A 500 -8.54 12.41 25.94
CA THR A 500 -9.73 12.51 25.09
C THR A 500 -9.69 13.75 24.20
N ALA A 501 -10.56 13.81 23.19
CA ALA A 501 -10.70 14.97 22.31
C ALA A 501 -10.90 16.30 23.07
N ASP A 502 -11.46 16.26 24.29
CA ASP A 502 -11.64 17.42 25.19
C ASP A 502 -10.41 17.70 26.09
N ALA A 503 -9.27 17.09 25.77
CA ALA A 503 -8.06 17.12 26.57
C ALA A 503 -8.27 16.65 28.03
N ARG A 504 -9.17 15.69 28.30
CA ARG A 504 -9.30 15.02 29.61
C ARG A 504 -8.40 13.80 29.62
N ILE A 505 -7.61 13.63 30.69
CA ILE A 505 -6.79 12.42 30.87
C ILE A 505 -7.63 11.43 31.67
N GLN A 506 -7.86 10.22 31.14
CA GLN A 506 -8.59 9.17 31.87
C GLN A 506 -7.94 8.91 33.23
N HIS A 507 -8.76 8.83 34.29
CA HIS A 507 -8.26 8.63 35.65
C HIS A 507 -7.59 7.25 35.82
N VAL A 508 -6.53 7.21 36.63
CA VAL A 508 -5.68 6.02 36.81
C VAL A 508 -6.46 4.85 37.42
N ASP A 509 -7.43 5.13 38.31
CA ASP A 509 -8.31 4.13 38.90
C ASP A 509 -9.10 3.34 37.84
N THR A 510 -9.66 4.04 36.86
CA THR A 510 -10.47 3.47 35.79
C THR A 510 -9.60 2.60 34.89
N VAL A 511 -8.40 3.08 34.54
CA VAL A 511 -7.44 2.33 33.72
C VAL A 511 -6.90 1.12 34.47
N LEU A 512 -6.62 1.24 35.78
CA LEU A 512 -6.15 0.15 36.62
C LEU A 512 -7.20 -0.96 36.73
N VAL A 513 -8.47 -0.60 36.98
CA VAL A 513 -9.58 -1.56 37.02
C VAL A 513 -9.73 -2.29 35.68
N GLN A 514 -9.64 -1.57 34.56
CA GLN A 514 -9.69 -2.17 33.23
C GLN A 514 -8.49 -3.12 32.99
N ALA A 515 -7.28 -2.71 33.36
CA ALA A 515 -6.06 -3.51 33.19
C ALA A 515 -6.01 -4.73 34.12
N LYS A 516 -6.67 -4.70 35.28
CA LYS A 516 -6.77 -5.84 36.20
C LYS A 516 -7.79 -6.89 35.76
N LYS A 517 -8.78 -6.54 34.92
CA LYS A 517 -9.79 -7.49 34.42
C LYS A 517 -9.10 -8.64 33.69
N GLU A 518 -9.53 -9.86 34.01
CA GLU A 518 -9.12 -11.05 33.26
C GLU A 518 -9.97 -11.15 31.99
N ASP A 519 -9.31 -11.44 30.87
CA ASP A 519 -10.01 -11.69 29.63
C ASP A 519 -10.62 -13.10 29.71
N THR A 520 -11.90 -13.14 30.07
CA THR A 520 -12.67 -14.40 30.19
C THR A 520 -13.33 -14.79 28.87
N ALA A 521 -13.06 -14.07 27.78
CA ALA A 521 -13.55 -14.43 26.46
C ALA A 521 -12.86 -15.71 25.98
N LEU A 522 -13.67 -16.69 25.55
CA LEU A 522 -13.20 -17.95 24.93
C LEU A 522 -12.33 -17.70 23.67
N PHE A 523 -12.45 -16.48 23.10
CA PHE A 523 -11.58 -15.91 22.08
C PHE A 523 -11.12 -14.55 22.59
N ALA A 524 -10.04 -14.52 23.38
CA ALA A 524 -9.35 -13.27 23.69
C ALA A 524 -8.98 -12.59 22.36
N GLU A 525 -9.32 -11.30 22.18
CA GLU A 525 -8.87 -10.55 21.01
C GLU A 525 -7.34 -10.58 21.00
N GLU A 526 -6.75 -11.04 19.89
CA GLU A 526 -5.29 -11.08 19.75
C GLU A 526 -4.73 -9.67 19.95
N LYS A 527 -3.87 -9.52 20.96
CA LYS A 527 -3.22 -8.24 21.28
C LYS A 527 -2.48 -7.75 20.04
N ARG A 528 -2.77 -6.53 19.60
CA ARG A 528 -2.17 -5.92 18.42
C ARG A 528 -0.66 -5.77 18.62
N ASN A 529 0.14 -6.42 17.78
CA ASN A 529 1.59 -6.56 17.94
C ASN A 529 2.36 -5.35 17.38
N LEU A 530 2.00 -4.12 17.79
CA LEU A 530 2.80 -2.93 17.48
C LEU A 530 4.28 -3.16 17.86
N TYR A 531 5.23 -2.64 17.07
CA TYR A 531 6.66 -2.73 17.37
C TYR A 531 7.06 -1.73 18.47
N ILE A 532 6.29 -1.72 19.56
CA ILE A 532 6.35 -0.77 20.65
C ILE A 532 6.54 -1.52 21.97
N ASP A 533 7.56 -1.09 22.71
CA ASP A 533 7.68 -1.37 24.13
C ASP A 533 7.09 -0.16 24.87
N GLU A 534 5.95 -0.37 25.52
CA GLU A 534 5.17 0.68 26.21
C GLU A 534 5.96 1.39 27.31
N VAL A 535 6.85 0.67 27.99
CA VAL A 535 7.69 1.20 29.06
C VAL A 535 8.84 2.01 28.47
N ARG A 536 9.42 1.53 27.37
CA ARG A 536 10.43 2.26 26.60
C ARG A 536 9.84 3.56 26.04
N GLU A 537 8.64 3.53 25.48
CA GLU A 537 7.94 4.73 25.00
C GLU A 537 7.68 5.72 26.15
N ALA A 538 7.18 5.26 27.29
CA ALA A 538 6.99 6.13 28.46
C ALA A 538 8.31 6.79 28.90
N ARG A 539 9.42 6.05 28.88
CA ARG A 539 10.75 6.59 29.18
C ARG A 539 11.22 7.61 28.14
N ILE A 540 10.96 7.35 26.86
CA ILE A 540 11.34 8.25 25.76
C ILE A 540 10.55 9.57 25.87
N TRP A 541 9.23 9.50 25.97
CA TRP A 541 8.37 10.69 26.04
C TRP A 541 8.54 11.49 27.33
N SER A 542 8.84 10.84 28.46
CA SER A 542 9.24 11.57 29.67
C SER A 542 10.55 12.33 29.52
N ARG A 543 11.52 11.80 28.75
CA ARG A 543 12.75 12.54 28.41
C ARG A 543 12.45 13.75 27.54
N VAL A 544 11.63 13.57 26.49
CA VAL A 544 11.19 14.67 25.61
C VAL A 544 10.56 15.80 26.44
N LEU A 545 9.60 15.48 27.32
CA LEU A 545 8.91 16.46 28.17
C LEU A 545 9.87 17.23 29.10
N LYS A 546 10.93 16.59 29.61
CA LYS A 546 11.97 17.25 30.41
C LYS A 546 12.85 18.17 29.56
N GLU A 547 13.04 17.87 28.28
CA GLU A 547 13.82 18.72 27.39
C GLU A 547 13.04 19.92 26.84
N LEU A 548 11.70 19.91 26.85
CA LEU A 548 10.90 21.06 26.42
C LEU A 548 11.14 22.30 27.29
N SER A 549 10.97 23.48 26.69
CA SER A 549 11.11 24.76 27.37
C SER A 549 9.88 25.07 28.23
N VAL A 550 10.06 25.90 29.27
CA VAL A 550 8.96 26.36 30.14
C VAL A 550 7.88 27.13 29.37
N LYS A 551 8.21 27.67 28.18
CA LYS A 551 7.26 28.36 27.30
C LYS A 551 6.28 27.39 26.62
N ALA A 552 6.69 26.14 26.41
CA ALA A 552 5.83 25.11 25.81
C ALA A 552 4.71 24.65 26.75
N LEU A 553 4.81 24.90 28.05
CA LEU A 553 3.95 24.29 29.06
C LEU A 553 2.57 24.98 29.14
N PRO A 554 1.49 24.37 28.61
CA PRO A 554 0.15 24.95 28.67
C PRO A 554 -0.40 24.77 30.10
N LYS A 555 -0.74 25.86 30.80
CA LYS A 555 -1.20 25.80 32.20
C LYS A 555 -2.34 24.78 32.45
N PRO A 556 -3.40 24.72 31.62
CA PRO A 556 -4.50 23.77 31.85
C PRO A 556 -4.04 22.31 31.72
N LEU A 557 -3.19 22.02 30.73
CA LEU A 557 -2.64 20.68 30.52
C LEU A 557 -1.74 20.27 31.68
N VAL A 558 -0.84 21.16 32.12
CA VAL A 558 0.06 20.89 33.26
C VAL A 558 -0.71 20.62 34.53
N ALA A 559 -1.81 21.35 34.78
CA ALA A 559 -2.66 21.10 35.95
C ALA A 559 -3.32 19.72 35.90
N LYS A 560 -3.93 19.36 34.76
CA LYS A 560 -4.54 18.04 34.56
C LYS A 560 -3.52 16.91 34.67
N PHE A 561 -2.32 17.10 34.09
CA PHE A 561 -1.25 16.11 34.18
C PHE A 561 -0.72 15.96 35.61
N ALA A 562 -0.55 17.07 36.34
CA ALA A 562 -0.12 17.05 37.74
C ALA A 562 -1.14 16.33 38.65
N GLN A 563 -2.43 16.57 38.40
CA GLN A 563 -3.51 15.84 39.07
C GLN A 563 -3.45 14.35 38.72
N TRP A 564 -3.33 13.99 37.44
CA TRP A 564 -3.27 12.61 36.98
C TRP A 564 -2.13 11.82 37.62
N VAL A 565 -0.92 12.40 37.68
CA VAL A 565 0.24 11.75 38.34
C VAL A 565 0.03 11.63 39.85
N SER A 566 -0.42 12.70 40.51
CA SER A 566 -0.58 12.68 41.98
C SER A 566 -1.65 11.70 42.41
N GLN A 567 -2.80 11.70 41.72
CA GLN A 567 -3.85 10.70 41.92
C GLN A 567 -3.36 9.30 41.56
N GLY A 568 -2.59 9.15 40.49
CA GLY A 568 -2.04 7.87 40.08
C GLY A 568 -1.14 7.23 41.14
N ILE A 569 -0.24 8.01 41.75
CA ILE A 569 0.60 7.53 42.86
C ILE A 569 -0.28 7.10 44.03
N ALA A 570 -1.26 7.92 44.41
CA ALA A 570 -2.18 7.59 45.50
C ALA A 570 -2.95 6.29 45.22
N THR A 571 -3.57 6.15 44.04
CA THR A 571 -4.33 4.97 43.64
C THR A 571 -3.47 3.70 43.61
N LEU A 572 -2.23 3.78 43.12
CA LEU A 572 -1.32 2.62 43.12
C LEU A 572 -0.85 2.26 44.54
N THR A 573 -0.69 3.26 45.41
CA THR A 573 -0.35 3.05 46.83
C THR A 573 -1.52 2.39 47.57
N GLU A 574 -2.73 2.89 47.38
CA GLU A 574 -3.96 2.31 47.95
C GLU A 574 -4.17 0.86 47.47
N ALA A 575 -3.94 0.59 46.18
CA ALA A 575 -4.01 -0.76 45.65
C ALA A 575 -2.97 -1.71 46.29
N ALA A 576 -1.75 -1.23 46.52
CA ALA A 576 -0.70 -2.00 47.20
C ALA A 576 -0.99 -2.22 48.69
N GLN A 577 -1.70 -1.30 49.36
CA GLN A 577 -2.16 -1.50 50.73
C GLN A 577 -3.30 -2.53 50.82
N ALA A 578 -4.15 -2.58 49.79
CA ALA A 578 -5.34 -3.43 49.78
C ALA A 578 -5.03 -4.90 49.44
N GLU A 579 -4.02 -5.17 48.61
CA GLU A 579 -3.73 -6.50 48.08
C GLU A 579 -2.21 -6.75 47.99
N VAL A 580 -1.77 -7.90 48.52
CA VAL A 580 -0.39 -8.39 48.33
C VAL A 580 -0.22 -8.82 46.87
N ASP A 581 0.88 -8.40 46.24
CA ASP A 581 1.13 -8.61 44.83
C ASP A 581 1.93 -9.90 44.57
N GLY A 582 3.21 -9.91 44.98
CA GLY A 582 4.10 -11.06 44.80
C GLY A 582 4.61 -11.24 43.36
N ALA A 583 5.42 -12.27 43.13
CA ALA A 583 6.21 -12.43 41.90
C ALA A 583 5.39 -12.60 40.60
N LEU A 584 4.12 -12.99 40.69
CA LEU A 584 3.18 -13.13 39.55
C LEU A 584 1.87 -12.37 39.81
N GLY A 585 1.94 -11.34 40.65
CA GLY A 585 0.76 -10.57 41.06
C GLY A 585 0.20 -9.65 39.98
N TRP A 586 -0.75 -8.82 40.37
CA TRP A 586 -1.41 -7.86 39.50
C TRP A 586 -0.45 -6.87 38.83
N THR A 587 0.70 -6.52 39.42
CA THR A 587 1.68 -5.64 38.73
C THR A 587 2.51 -6.35 37.67
N SER A 588 2.48 -7.69 37.62
CA SER A 588 3.13 -8.47 36.55
C SER A 588 2.29 -8.52 35.26
N LYS A 589 1.01 -8.11 35.32
CA LYS A 589 0.18 -7.94 34.12
C LYS A 589 0.76 -6.81 33.24
N PRO A 590 1.06 -7.02 31.94
CA PRO A 590 1.76 -6.04 31.11
C PRO A 590 1.13 -4.64 31.09
N GLU A 591 -0.21 -4.57 31.05
CA GLU A 591 -0.98 -3.32 30.98
C GLU A 591 -0.89 -2.56 32.30
N VAL A 592 -1.00 -3.28 33.42
CA VAL A 592 -0.79 -2.71 34.76
C VAL A 592 0.64 -2.23 34.85
N PHE A 593 1.62 -3.08 34.55
CA PHE A 593 3.06 -2.78 34.61
C PHE A 593 3.40 -1.48 33.84
N ALA A 594 2.88 -1.35 32.63
CA ALA A 594 3.06 -0.14 31.82
C ALA A 594 2.42 1.09 32.47
N LEU A 595 1.22 0.98 33.05
CA LEU A 595 0.53 2.07 33.74
C LEU A 595 1.36 2.63 34.90
N GLY A 596 1.87 1.78 35.79
CA GLY A 596 2.68 2.29 36.92
C GLY A 596 4.00 2.90 36.47
N MET A 597 4.69 2.31 35.48
CA MET A 597 5.88 2.93 34.90
C MET A 597 5.58 4.33 34.34
N ARG A 598 4.43 4.53 33.67
CA ARG A 598 3.99 5.83 33.16
C ARG A 598 3.73 6.83 34.28
N VAL A 599 3.09 6.42 35.38
CA VAL A 599 2.86 7.27 36.56
C VAL A 599 4.20 7.70 37.18
N VAL A 600 5.14 6.77 37.37
CA VAL A 600 6.46 7.06 37.94
C VAL A 600 7.27 7.99 37.03
N TYR A 601 7.30 7.74 35.72
CA TYR A 601 7.94 8.65 34.77
C TYR A 601 7.25 10.02 34.71
N GLY A 602 5.93 10.08 34.87
CA GLY A 602 5.20 11.34 34.99
C GLY A 602 5.60 12.13 36.24
N ALA A 603 5.87 11.44 37.35
CA ALA A 603 6.40 12.06 38.56
C ALA A 603 7.81 12.63 38.35
N ASP A 604 8.71 11.93 37.64
CA ASP A 604 10.03 12.48 37.27
C ASP A 604 9.90 13.75 36.42
N VAL A 605 8.97 13.78 35.45
CA VAL A 605 8.68 14.98 34.64
C VAL A 605 8.22 16.14 35.51
N LEU A 606 7.27 15.93 36.43
CA LEU A 606 6.78 16.99 37.30
C LEU A 606 7.85 17.49 38.28
N LEU A 607 8.66 16.59 38.85
CA LEU A 607 9.77 16.96 39.72
C LEU A 607 10.79 17.82 38.98
N ASP A 608 11.05 17.54 37.70
CA ASP A 608 11.87 18.39 36.86
C ASP A 608 11.21 19.75 36.54
N TRP A 609 9.93 19.76 36.16
CA TRP A 609 9.21 21.00 35.84
C TRP A 609 9.08 21.95 37.04
N THR A 610 8.86 21.42 38.25
CA THR A 610 8.77 22.23 39.49
C THR A 610 10.07 22.95 39.83
N LEU A 611 11.23 22.45 39.37
CA LEU A 611 12.51 23.14 39.52
C LEU A 611 12.65 24.31 38.54
N ARG A 612 12.01 24.21 37.36
CA ARG A 612 12.16 25.17 36.25
C ARG A 612 11.04 26.21 36.20
N SER A 613 9.89 25.95 36.81
CA SER A 613 8.69 26.78 36.68
C SER A 613 7.81 26.76 37.91
N LYS A 614 7.41 27.96 38.38
CA LYS A 614 6.37 28.12 39.41
C LYS A 614 4.94 27.87 38.89
N LYS A 615 4.77 27.63 37.57
CA LYS A 615 3.45 27.37 36.97
C LYS A 615 2.92 25.96 37.24
N VAL A 616 3.75 25.06 37.77
CA VAL A 616 3.36 23.67 38.07
C VAL A 616 2.59 23.65 39.40
N PRO A 617 1.32 23.22 39.43
CA PRO A 617 0.46 23.35 40.60
C PRO A 617 0.63 22.19 41.60
N VAL A 618 1.86 21.71 41.81
CA VAL A 618 2.21 20.67 42.78
C VAL A 618 3.53 21.03 43.44
N ARG A 619 3.65 20.85 44.77
CA ARG A 619 4.92 21.05 45.45
C ARG A 619 5.81 19.83 45.26
N GLY A 620 7.03 20.04 44.79
CA GLY A 620 8.00 18.95 44.62
C GLY A 620 8.31 18.18 45.92
N SER A 621 8.14 18.78 47.11
CA SER A 621 8.25 18.09 48.40
C SER A 621 7.12 17.09 48.64
N GLU A 622 5.88 17.49 48.34
CA GLU A 622 4.70 16.63 48.48
C GLU A 622 4.78 15.45 47.52
N LEU A 623 5.21 15.69 46.27
CA LEU A 623 5.38 14.64 45.27
C LEU A 623 6.50 13.64 45.63
N ARG A 624 7.63 14.11 46.19
CA ARG A 624 8.68 13.20 46.70
C ARG A 624 8.19 12.37 47.87
N ARG A 625 7.41 12.97 48.79
CA ARG A 625 6.83 12.23 49.92
C ARG A 625 5.89 11.13 49.43
N ALA A 626 4.99 11.45 48.50
CA ALA A 626 4.08 10.47 47.92
C ALA A 626 4.81 9.32 47.20
N LEU A 627 5.88 9.62 46.44
CA LEU A 627 6.71 8.58 45.81
C LEU A 627 7.46 7.70 46.82
N ARG A 628 7.95 8.28 47.92
CA ARG A 628 8.61 7.53 49.01
C ARG A 628 7.62 6.59 49.69
N GLU A 629 6.44 7.10 50.03
CA GLU A 629 5.35 6.32 50.62
C GLU A 629 4.95 5.17 49.70
N PHE A 630 4.75 5.43 48.40
CA PHE A 630 4.49 4.41 47.40
C PHE A 630 5.59 3.33 47.36
N ALA A 631 6.86 3.71 47.39
CA ALA A 631 7.97 2.76 47.38
C ALA A 631 8.05 1.92 48.66
N ASP A 632 7.81 2.52 49.83
CA ASP A 632 7.78 1.81 51.13
C ASP A 632 6.64 0.81 51.21
N VAL A 633 5.42 1.27 50.92
CA VAL A 633 4.22 0.42 50.87
C VAL A 633 4.42 -0.67 49.83
N GLY A 634 4.91 -0.31 48.64
CA GLY A 634 5.07 -1.24 47.53
C GLY A 634 6.10 -2.33 47.82
N SER A 635 7.20 -2.00 48.51
CA SER A 635 8.17 -2.97 48.99
C SER A 635 7.54 -3.95 49.99
N GLY A 636 6.76 -3.44 50.96
CA GLY A 636 6.04 -4.27 51.93
C GLY A 636 4.98 -5.18 51.31
N ALA A 637 4.31 -4.72 50.24
CA ALA A 637 3.29 -5.46 49.51
C ALA A 637 3.86 -6.41 48.44
N GLY A 638 5.16 -6.39 48.20
CA GLY A 638 5.83 -7.21 47.19
C GLY A 638 5.49 -6.81 45.75
N LEU A 639 5.36 -5.51 45.46
CA LEU A 639 5.18 -5.01 44.09
C LEU A 639 6.39 -5.33 43.20
N HIS A 640 6.17 -5.37 41.89
CA HIS A 640 7.22 -5.64 40.91
C HIS A 640 8.46 -4.73 41.08
N GLU A 641 9.63 -5.33 41.24
CA GLU A 641 10.87 -4.63 41.63
C GLU A 641 11.27 -3.48 40.69
N MET A 642 11.07 -3.64 39.38
CA MET A 642 11.36 -2.56 38.41
C MET A 642 10.55 -1.28 38.62
N TRP A 643 9.33 -1.35 39.18
CA TRP A 643 8.59 -0.14 39.57
C TRP A 643 9.28 0.56 40.73
N LEU A 644 9.66 -0.21 41.75
CA LEU A 644 10.31 0.27 42.96
C LEU A 644 11.67 0.87 42.63
N ASP A 645 12.50 0.18 41.84
CA ASP A 645 13.81 0.69 41.38
C ASP A 645 13.65 2.00 40.60
N GLN A 646 12.67 2.08 39.70
CA GLN A 646 12.43 3.31 38.94
C GLN A 646 11.90 4.45 39.82
N ALA A 647 11.09 4.16 40.85
CA ALA A 647 10.63 5.15 41.82
C ALA A 647 11.78 5.67 42.70
N GLU A 648 12.60 4.77 43.23
CA GLU A 648 13.80 5.09 44.03
C GLU A 648 14.80 5.92 43.22
N LYS A 649 15.07 5.52 41.98
CA LYS A 649 15.92 6.28 41.06
C LYS A 649 15.37 7.67 40.79
N THR A 650 14.06 7.81 40.64
CA THR A 650 13.39 9.10 40.43
C THR A 650 13.55 9.99 41.67
N LEU A 651 13.38 9.44 42.88
CA LEU A 651 13.60 10.13 44.15
C LEU A 651 15.05 10.59 44.28
N ALA A 652 16.01 9.68 44.12
CA ALA A 652 17.44 9.95 44.25
C ALA A 652 17.88 11.07 43.29
N LEU A 653 17.54 10.96 42.00
CA LEU A 653 17.86 11.99 41.01
C LEU A 653 17.21 13.34 41.35
N SER A 654 15.97 13.34 41.84
CA SER A 654 15.26 14.56 42.20
C SER A 654 15.89 15.27 43.41
N VAL A 655 16.36 14.52 44.41
CA VAL A 655 17.08 15.06 45.57
C VAL A 655 18.42 15.64 45.14
N VAL A 656 19.21 14.90 44.34
CA VAL A 656 20.50 15.37 43.83
C VAL A 656 20.34 16.66 43.01
N ARG A 657 19.35 16.73 42.11
CA ARG A 657 19.05 17.97 41.35
C ARG A 657 18.73 19.14 42.27
N ARG A 658 17.96 18.91 43.34
CA ARG A 658 17.60 19.96 44.31
C ARG A 658 18.82 20.43 45.12
N LEU A 659 19.66 19.51 45.59
CA LEU A 659 20.87 19.84 46.34
C LEU A 659 21.85 20.67 45.50
N ARG A 660 22.01 20.36 44.21
CA ARG A 660 22.84 21.17 43.30
C ARG A 660 22.36 22.62 43.20
N ILE A 661 21.05 22.84 43.14
CA ILE A 661 20.47 24.19 43.10
C ILE A 661 20.71 24.93 44.41
N VAL A 662 20.51 24.25 45.55
CA VAL A 662 20.79 24.84 46.88
C VAL A 662 22.27 25.21 46.98
N TYR A 663 23.16 24.31 46.59
CA TYR A 663 24.61 24.54 46.59
C TYR A 663 25.00 25.73 45.69
N SER A 664 24.45 25.86 44.48
CA SER A 664 24.75 26.99 43.61
C SER A 664 24.28 28.32 44.18
N VAL A 665 23.10 28.34 44.84
CA VAL A 665 22.58 29.56 45.49
C VAL A 665 23.45 29.95 46.68
N VAL A 666 23.80 28.98 47.53
CA VAL A 666 24.69 29.23 48.69
C VAL A 666 26.05 29.73 48.23
N SER A 667 26.65 29.11 47.19
CA SER A 667 27.95 29.53 46.64
C SER A 667 27.90 30.97 46.10
N THR A 668 26.85 31.32 45.36
CA THR A 668 26.66 32.69 44.82
C THR A 668 26.48 33.72 45.95
N VAL A 669 25.83 33.35 47.06
CA VAL A 669 25.67 34.24 48.22
C VAL A 669 27.02 34.40 48.94
N MET A 670 27.78 33.32 49.12
CA MET A 670 29.10 33.40 49.75
C MET A 670 30.07 34.25 48.94
N GLU A 671 30.08 34.14 47.60
CA GLU A 671 30.88 34.98 46.70
C GLU A 671 30.51 36.48 46.73
N LYS A 672 29.33 36.84 47.21
CA LYS A 672 28.89 38.24 47.37
C LYS A 672 29.16 38.81 48.77
N VAL A 673 29.47 37.94 49.72
CA VAL A 673 29.71 38.29 51.14
C VAL A 673 31.20 38.36 51.43
N VAL A 674 32.04 37.71 50.62
CA VAL A 674 33.48 37.93 50.50
C VAL A 674 33.73 39.08 49.54
#